data_AF-A0A1A3KEW4-F1
#
_entry.id   AF-A0A1A3KEW4-F1
#
_cell.length_a   1.000
_cell.length_b   1.000
_cell.length_c   1.000
_cell.angle_alpha   90.00
_cell.angle_beta   90.00
_cell.angle_gamma   90.00
#
_symmetry.space_group_name_H-M   'P 1'
#
loop_
_entity.id
_entity.type
_entity.pdbx_description
1 polymer ?
#
loop_
_entity_poly.entity_id
_entity_poly.type
_entity_poly.pdbx_seq_one_letter_code
_entity_poly.pdbx_strand_id
1 'polypeptide(L)'
;MKWVTYRGADGERVGVLSGEQIHALPAGQTLLGLIGSGPDGLRAAGEEALRSPAAVVALGSVTLAAPIPRPPSIRDSLCFLDHMRNCQEATGGGRILVDAWYRIPAFYFACPATVLGPYDDAPMAPGSVWQDFELEVAAVIGTAGKDLTVEQAEAAIVGYMIFNDWSARDLQALEGQLRIGQAKGKDSGVTLGPYLVTADELEPFRRDGKLSLQVQALVNDTVIGTGSTAAMDWTFGEVISYMSRGVTLQPGDVIGSGTVPTCTLVEHLIEPESFPGWLRDGDVVTLQVEGLGATRQTVRATPEPVPLPPRPVPAAAPLVSARVNPAPAKVPYTRGLHEVADRVWAWTLPDGGYGWSNAGLVAGDGASLLVDTLFDLALTREMLTAMRPITDRAPITDALITHSNGDHTHGNQLLDDNVRIIAAQGTFDEIAQDEGVERLISIQTADLGPVATPYARERFGHFDFSGITVRNADETFDRSLTIEVGGREIHLLNLGPAHTAADSVVHVPDAGVLFGGDLLFIGCTPIVWSGPIANWIAACDAMISLDAPVVVPGHGPVTDPDGIRAVRDYFVHITEQADEAYRKGLSLAEAVDGVDLGEYASWLDAERVVVNMYRRYCELDPQTPAPEVLGLFVMQAEWLAKRAG
;
A
#
# COMPACT_ATOMS: atom_id res chain seq x y z
N MET A 1 26.39 5.86 31.77
CA MET A 1 26.25 4.39 31.79
C MET A 1 25.27 3.89 30.73
N LYS A 2 25.43 2.64 30.26
CA LYS A 2 24.46 1.95 29.40
C LYS A 2 23.72 0.88 30.22
N TRP A 3 22.41 1.03 30.38
CA TRP A 3 21.56 0.12 31.14
C TRP A 3 20.81 -0.84 30.23
N VAL A 4 20.72 -2.10 30.65
CA VAL A 4 20.05 -3.16 29.90
C VAL A 4 19.10 -3.95 30.78
N THR A 5 17.99 -4.35 30.17
CA THR A 5 17.08 -5.37 30.71
C THR A 5 17.20 -6.59 29.81
N TYR A 6 17.38 -7.78 30.40
CA TYR A 6 17.61 -9.01 29.66
C TYR A 6 16.92 -10.20 30.32
N ARG A 7 16.61 -11.22 29.54
CA ARG A 7 16.02 -12.48 30.02
C ARG A 7 17.15 -13.43 30.42
N GLY A 8 17.30 -13.68 31.71
CA GLY A 8 18.20 -14.69 32.27
C GLY A 8 17.46 -16.00 32.60
N ALA A 9 18.19 -16.98 33.13
CA ALA A 9 17.62 -18.30 33.50
C ALA A 9 16.47 -18.20 34.52
N ASP A 10 16.54 -17.22 35.43
CA ASP A 10 15.57 -17.01 36.52
C ASP A 10 14.55 -15.89 36.20
N GLY A 11 14.42 -15.49 34.94
CA GLY A 11 13.52 -14.42 34.48
C GLY A 11 14.23 -13.11 34.10
N GLU A 12 13.48 -12.02 34.10
CA GLU A 12 13.98 -10.69 33.73
C GLU A 12 15.00 -10.15 34.75
N ARG A 13 16.13 -9.63 34.25
CA ARG A 13 17.25 -9.09 35.02
C ARG A 13 17.65 -7.74 34.46
N VAL A 14 18.21 -6.89 35.31
CA VAL A 14 18.77 -5.59 34.95
C VAL A 14 20.28 -5.55 35.20
N GLY A 15 21.02 -4.82 34.38
CA GLY A 15 22.46 -4.65 34.54
C GLY A 15 23.01 -3.43 33.82
N VAL A 16 24.29 -3.15 34.07
CA VAL A 16 25.06 -2.13 33.35
C VAL A 16 25.96 -2.81 32.33
N LEU A 17 25.89 -2.39 31.08
CA LEU A 17 26.77 -2.87 30.01
C LEU A 17 28.10 -2.12 30.02
N SER A 18 29.20 -2.87 30.06
CA SER A 18 30.57 -2.38 29.90
C SER A 18 31.32 -3.26 28.91
N GLY A 19 31.67 -2.71 27.75
CA GLY A 19 32.12 -3.51 26.61
C GLY A 19 31.05 -4.53 26.21
N GLU A 20 31.42 -5.81 26.12
CA GLU A 20 30.53 -6.93 25.78
C GLU A 20 30.01 -7.68 27.01
N GLN A 21 30.12 -7.08 28.20
CA GLN A 21 29.76 -7.72 29.47
C GLN A 21 28.68 -6.93 30.20
N ILE A 22 27.67 -7.64 30.67
CA ILE A 22 26.59 -7.13 31.50
C ILE A 22 26.95 -7.39 32.96
N HIS A 23 27.11 -6.32 33.72
CA HIS A 23 27.29 -6.32 35.16
C HIS A 23 25.91 -6.32 35.83
N ALA A 24 25.44 -7.50 36.22
CA ALA A 24 24.08 -7.72 36.69
C ALA A 24 23.85 -7.19 38.11
N LEU A 25 22.67 -6.60 38.33
CA LEU A 25 22.18 -6.33 39.67
C LEU A 25 21.58 -7.60 40.32
N PRO A 26 21.43 -7.60 41.66
CA PRO A 26 20.65 -8.62 42.38
C PRO A 26 19.25 -8.84 41.77
N ALA A 27 18.76 -10.08 41.84
CA ALA A 27 17.44 -10.46 41.33
C ALA A 27 16.31 -9.65 41.98
N GLY A 28 15.20 -9.46 41.24
CA GLY A 28 14.02 -8.73 41.72
C GLY A 28 14.07 -7.20 41.53
N GLN A 29 15.20 -6.66 41.10
CA GLN A 29 15.32 -5.27 40.69
C GLN A 29 14.90 -5.08 39.22
N THR A 30 14.27 -3.94 38.93
CA THR A 30 13.88 -3.54 37.57
C THR A 30 14.49 -2.20 37.24
N LEU A 31 14.77 -1.95 35.95
CA LEU A 31 15.30 -0.66 35.53
C LEU A 31 14.34 0.49 35.88
N LEU A 32 13.03 0.27 35.74
CA LEU A 32 12.00 1.23 36.14
C LEU A 32 12.08 1.59 37.64
N GLY A 33 12.27 0.61 38.52
CA GLY A 33 12.43 0.87 39.96
C GLY A 33 13.70 1.66 40.28
N LEU A 34 14.79 1.41 39.55
CA LEU A 34 16.04 2.17 39.69
C LEU A 34 15.89 3.61 39.20
N ILE A 35 15.21 3.82 38.07
CA ILE A 35 14.87 5.16 37.57
C ILE A 35 14.00 5.90 38.59
N GLY A 36 13.03 5.22 39.21
CA GLY A 36 12.21 5.78 40.28
C GLY A 36 12.97 6.21 41.53
N SER A 37 14.22 5.76 41.69
CA SER A 37 15.12 6.23 42.77
C SER A 37 15.84 7.55 42.42
N GLY A 38 15.56 8.12 41.26
CA GLY A 38 16.14 9.36 40.74
C GLY A 38 17.53 9.18 40.10
N PRO A 39 18.07 10.21 39.43
CA PRO A 39 19.33 10.14 38.70
C PRO A 39 20.53 9.70 39.55
N ASP A 40 20.63 10.20 40.79
CA ASP A 40 21.74 9.83 41.69
C ASP A 40 21.61 8.39 42.21
N GLY A 41 20.38 7.94 42.47
CA GLY A 41 20.11 6.55 42.86
C GLY A 41 20.46 5.57 41.73
N LEU A 42 20.06 5.89 40.49
CA LEU A 42 20.43 5.11 39.31
C LEU A 42 21.95 5.06 39.14
N ARG A 43 22.63 6.21 39.23
CA ARG A 43 24.11 6.28 39.13
C ARG A 43 24.78 5.41 40.19
N ALA A 44 24.40 5.55 41.46
CA ALA A 44 24.99 4.79 42.55
C ALA A 44 24.79 3.27 42.38
N ALA A 45 23.59 2.84 41.95
CA ALA A 45 23.32 1.44 41.66
C ALA A 45 24.18 0.90 40.51
N GLY A 46 24.42 1.72 39.49
CA GLY A 46 25.26 1.34 38.35
C GLY A 46 26.74 1.25 38.72
N GLU A 47 27.25 2.18 39.52
CA GLU A 47 28.61 2.13 40.04
C GLU A 47 28.83 0.90 40.93
N GLU A 48 27.84 0.55 41.75
CA GLU A 48 27.85 -0.69 42.54
C GLU A 48 27.87 -1.92 41.65
N ALA A 49 27.02 -1.99 40.63
CA ALA A 49 26.98 -3.11 39.70
C ALA A 49 28.32 -3.31 38.99
N LEU A 50 28.97 -2.22 38.55
CA LEU A 50 30.29 -2.30 37.91
C LEU A 50 31.39 -2.78 38.87
N ARG A 51 31.33 -2.37 40.14
CA ARG A 51 32.36 -2.67 41.15
C ARG A 51 32.19 -4.04 41.81
N SER A 52 30.96 -4.46 42.10
CA SER A 52 30.63 -5.72 42.78
C SER A 52 29.33 -6.33 42.22
N PRO A 53 29.33 -6.80 40.96
CA PRO A 53 28.14 -7.33 40.32
C PRO A 53 27.65 -8.61 41.00
N ALA A 54 26.33 -8.84 40.97
CA ALA A 54 25.76 -10.12 41.38
C ALA A 54 26.18 -11.26 40.42
N ALA A 55 26.37 -10.93 39.15
CA ALA A 55 26.93 -11.80 38.11
C ALA A 55 27.50 -10.95 36.96
N VAL A 56 28.47 -11.49 36.23
CA VAL A 56 28.95 -10.93 34.97
C VAL A 56 28.53 -11.87 33.84
N VAL A 57 27.78 -11.35 32.88
CA VAL A 57 27.16 -12.15 31.81
C VAL A 57 27.54 -11.56 30.46
N ALA A 58 27.96 -12.39 29.51
CA ALA A 58 28.27 -11.92 28.17
C ALA A 58 27.00 -11.46 27.44
N LEU A 59 27.04 -10.30 26.77
CA LEU A 59 25.88 -9.74 26.06
C LEU A 59 25.29 -10.74 25.06
N GLY A 60 26.13 -11.40 24.25
CA GLY A 60 25.70 -12.41 23.27
C GLY A 60 25.21 -13.74 23.85
N SER A 61 25.21 -13.92 25.18
CA SER A 61 24.69 -15.12 25.84
C SER A 61 23.27 -14.97 26.38
N VAL A 62 22.66 -13.78 26.22
CA VAL A 62 21.33 -13.46 26.72
C VAL A 62 20.47 -12.82 25.63
N THR A 63 19.15 -12.86 25.83
CA THR A 63 18.20 -12.11 25.01
C THR A 63 17.89 -10.78 25.71
N LEU A 64 18.15 -9.65 25.03
CA LEU A 64 17.73 -8.34 25.53
C LEU A 64 16.22 -8.19 25.43
N ALA A 65 15.62 -7.61 26.47
CA ALA A 65 14.28 -7.04 26.41
C ALA A 65 14.40 -5.53 26.16
N ALA A 66 13.26 -4.84 25.96
CA ALA A 66 13.24 -3.38 26.01
C ALA A 66 13.83 -2.89 27.35
N PRO A 67 14.61 -1.79 27.39
CA PRO A 67 15.17 -1.29 28.66
C PRO A 67 14.10 -1.09 29.73
N ILE A 68 12.93 -0.58 29.33
CA ILE A 68 11.74 -0.46 30.18
C ILE A 68 10.60 -1.24 29.48
N PRO A 69 10.41 -2.54 29.78
CA PRO A 69 9.41 -3.37 29.09
C PRO A 69 7.96 -2.92 29.28
N ARG A 70 7.68 -2.20 30.38
CA ARG A 70 6.35 -1.69 30.73
C ARG A 70 6.49 -0.26 31.26
N PRO A 71 6.68 0.73 30.38
CA PRO A 71 6.79 2.11 30.80
C PRO A 71 5.44 2.60 31.35
N PRO A 72 5.41 3.56 32.31
CA PRO A 72 4.16 4.08 32.87
C PRO A 72 3.30 4.79 31.82
N SER A 73 3.94 5.53 30.91
CA SER A 73 3.32 6.08 29.71
C SER A 73 4.32 6.20 28.58
N ILE A 74 3.81 6.22 27.35
CA ILE A 74 4.57 6.55 26.15
C ILE A 74 3.84 7.71 25.48
N ARG A 75 4.58 8.81 25.23
CA ARG A 75 4.06 9.97 24.52
C ARG A 75 4.99 10.25 23.37
N ASP A 76 4.53 9.95 22.18
CA ASP A 76 5.35 10.14 21.00
C ASP A 76 5.02 11.48 20.33
N SER A 77 6.06 12.25 20.02
CA SER A 77 5.96 13.64 19.58
C SER A 77 6.31 13.81 18.12
N LEU A 78 6.15 15.01 17.57
CA LEU A 78 6.48 15.28 16.17
C LEU A 78 7.45 16.46 16.13
N CYS A 79 8.68 16.25 16.62
CA CYS A 79 9.69 17.29 16.74
C CYS A 79 10.29 17.73 15.41
N PHE A 80 10.17 16.92 14.36
CA PHE A 80 10.72 17.18 13.04
C PHE A 80 9.62 17.66 12.09
N LEU A 81 9.53 18.96 11.86
CA LEU A 81 8.52 19.52 10.96
C LEU A 81 8.80 19.15 9.50
N ASP A 82 10.05 18.88 9.13
CA ASP A 82 10.37 18.38 7.78
C ASP A 82 9.81 16.98 7.50
N HIS A 83 9.77 16.09 8.49
CA HIS A 83 9.08 14.81 8.38
C HIS A 83 7.59 15.03 8.04
N MET A 84 6.94 15.99 8.71
CA MET A 84 5.55 16.33 8.41
C MET A 84 5.35 16.91 7.01
N ARG A 85 6.27 17.77 6.56
CA ARG A 85 6.23 18.33 5.20
C ARG A 85 6.39 17.24 4.15
N ASN A 86 7.31 16.31 4.37
CA ASN A 86 7.56 15.18 3.48
C ASN A 86 6.33 14.26 3.42
N CYS A 87 5.72 13.91 4.56
CA CYS A 87 4.49 13.12 4.59
C CYS A 87 3.30 13.81 3.89
N GLN A 88 3.16 15.13 4.06
CA GLN A 88 2.09 15.88 3.38
C GLN A 88 2.29 15.85 1.86
N GLU A 89 3.52 16.08 1.40
CA GLU A 89 3.87 16.03 -0.03
C GLU A 89 3.68 14.62 -0.61
N ALA A 90 4.15 13.58 0.09
CA ALA A 90 3.95 12.17 -0.26
C ALA A 90 2.46 11.79 -0.43
N THR A 91 1.57 12.50 0.25
CA THR A 91 0.12 12.28 0.20
C THR A 91 -0.61 13.30 -0.67
N GLY A 92 0.12 14.07 -1.50
CA GLY A 92 -0.43 15.04 -2.45
C GLY A 92 -0.81 16.40 -1.86
N GLY A 93 -0.68 16.58 -0.54
CA GLY A 93 -0.86 17.87 0.13
C GLY A 93 0.47 18.61 0.19
N GLY A 94 0.78 19.47 -0.77
CA GLY A 94 2.10 20.14 -0.88
C GLY A 94 2.70 20.67 0.43
N ARG A 95 4.00 20.99 0.46
CA ARG A 95 4.85 21.16 1.67
C ARG A 95 4.49 22.26 2.71
N ILE A 96 3.34 22.93 2.60
CA ILE A 96 2.94 23.99 3.54
C ILE A 96 2.18 23.41 4.72
N LEU A 97 2.79 23.46 5.90
CA LEU A 97 2.14 23.13 7.17
C LEU A 97 1.22 24.26 7.64
N VAL A 98 0.08 23.89 8.25
CA VAL A 98 -0.83 24.86 8.89
C VAL A 98 -0.19 25.53 10.11
N ASP A 99 -0.64 26.74 10.45
CA ASP A 99 -0.11 27.60 11.53
C ASP A 99 0.07 26.89 12.89
N ALA A 100 -0.82 25.93 13.21
CA ALA A 100 -0.78 25.21 14.48
C ALA A 100 0.56 24.48 14.75
N TRP A 101 1.21 23.95 13.70
CA TRP A 101 2.50 23.25 13.79
C TRP A 101 3.63 24.11 14.36
N TYR A 102 3.53 25.43 14.21
CA TYR A 102 4.53 26.40 14.67
C TYR A 102 4.20 26.97 16.06
N ARG A 103 3.03 26.64 16.62
CA ARG A 103 2.53 27.23 17.86
C ARG A 103 2.61 26.30 19.06
N ILE A 104 2.46 25.00 18.82
CA ILE A 104 2.51 23.96 19.85
C ILE A 104 3.19 22.71 19.31
N PRO A 105 4.01 22.01 20.11
CA PRO A 105 4.50 20.70 19.72
C PRO A 105 3.37 19.68 19.75
N ALA A 106 3.21 18.93 18.66
CA ALA A 106 2.24 17.86 18.56
C ALA A 106 2.79 16.58 19.20
N PHE A 107 1.89 15.78 19.78
CA PHE A 107 2.19 14.44 20.29
C PHE A 107 0.91 13.61 20.41
N TYR A 108 1.06 12.30 20.52
CA TYR A 108 -0.03 11.37 20.82
C TYR A 108 0.40 10.37 21.91
N PHE A 109 -0.55 9.60 22.44
CA PHE A 109 -0.26 8.54 23.41
C PHE A 109 -0.10 7.21 22.67
N ALA A 110 1.10 6.65 22.68
CA ALA A 110 1.34 5.29 22.18
C ALA A 110 1.01 4.26 23.27
N CYS A 111 0.64 3.05 22.86
CA CYS A 111 0.19 1.99 23.76
C CYS A 111 1.37 1.34 24.52
N PRO A 112 1.50 1.50 25.86
CA PRO A 112 2.60 0.87 26.59
C PRO A 112 2.54 -0.67 26.62
N ALA A 113 1.38 -1.25 26.27
CA ALA A 113 1.19 -2.70 26.26
C ALA A 113 1.81 -3.39 25.03
N THR A 114 2.24 -2.61 24.02
CA THR A 114 2.75 -3.12 22.74
C THR A 114 4.25 -2.89 22.59
N VAL A 115 4.96 -2.65 23.71
CA VAL A 115 6.41 -2.50 23.73
C VAL A 115 7.10 -3.80 23.35
N LEU A 116 8.01 -3.71 22.38
CA LEU A 116 8.87 -4.77 21.88
C LEU A 116 10.32 -4.52 22.29
N GLY A 117 11.05 -5.61 22.56
CA GLY A 117 12.50 -5.56 22.73
C GLY A 117 13.23 -5.25 21.42
N PRO A 118 14.53 -4.89 21.50
CA PRO A 118 15.33 -4.46 20.35
C PRO A 118 15.54 -5.52 19.28
N TYR A 119 15.27 -6.79 19.61
CA TYR A 119 15.44 -7.95 18.74
C TYR A 119 14.23 -8.89 18.74
N ASP A 120 13.10 -8.43 19.27
CA ASP A 120 11.84 -9.18 19.16
C ASP A 120 11.31 -9.06 17.72
N ASP A 121 10.57 -10.08 17.27
CA ASP A 121 9.81 -9.98 16.02
C ASP A 121 8.72 -8.90 16.16
N ALA A 122 8.52 -8.11 15.09
CA ALA A 122 7.53 -7.04 15.05
C ALA A 122 6.28 -7.50 14.30
N PRO A 123 5.09 -7.50 14.92
CA PRO A 123 3.87 -7.88 14.23
C PRO A 123 3.41 -6.77 13.28
N MET A 124 2.99 -7.13 12.08
CA MET A 124 2.20 -6.25 11.22
C MET A 124 0.86 -5.95 11.90
N ALA A 125 0.35 -4.73 11.75
CA ALA A 125 -0.98 -4.40 12.24
C ALA A 125 -2.02 -5.29 11.52
N PRO A 126 -2.96 -5.91 12.26
CA PRO A 126 -3.98 -6.76 11.64
C PRO A 126 -4.76 -6.01 10.55
N GLY A 127 -4.77 -6.58 9.34
CA GLY A 127 -5.46 -6.02 8.17
C GLY A 127 -4.73 -4.86 7.49
N SER A 128 -3.49 -4.55 7.91
CA SER A 128 -2.65 -3.56 7.23
C SER A 128 -1.84 -4.19 6.12
N VAL A 129 -1.76 -3.47 5.00
CA VAL A 129 -0.96 -3.76 3.82
C VAL A 129 0.09 -2.67 3.56
N TRP A 130 0.02 -1.55 4.29
CA TRP A 130 0.98 -0.45 4.26
C TRP A 130 1.73 -0.35 5.59
N GLN A 131 2.39 -1.44 5.96
CA GLN A 131 3.19 -1.50 7.17
C GLN A 131 4.52 -0.75 6.98
N ASP A 132 4.85 0.06 7.98
CA ASP A 132 5.98 0.99 7.99
C ASP A 132 6.71 0.96 9.34
N PHE A 133 7.93 1.47 9.34
CA PHE A 133 8.76 1.73 10.50
C PHE A 133 9.07 3.24 10.59
N GLU A 134 9.43 3.70 11.78
CA GLU A 134 9.77 5.10 12.01
C GLU A 134 10.96 5.18 12.97
N LEU A 135 12.14 5.54 12.46
CA LEU A 135 13.34 5.65 13.30
C LEU A 135 13.34 6.94 14.12
N GLU A 136 13.39 6.75 15.44
CA GLU A 136 13.35 7.81 16.42
C GLU A 136 14.38 7.62 17.54
N VAL A 137 14.49 8.65 18.38
CA VAL A 137 15.12 8.57 19.69
C VAL A 137 14.10 8.94 20.74
N ALA A 138 14.13 8.27 21.88
CA ALA A 138 13.30 8.64 23.01
C ALA A 138 14.12 9.17 24.18
N ALA A 139 13.59 10.20 24.84
CA ALA A 139 14.02 10.65 26.15
C ALA A 139 13.22 9.93 27.25
N VAL A 140 13.88 9.60 28.36
CA VAL A 140 13.23 8.99 29.53
C VAL A 140 13.25 9.93 30.71
N ILE A 141 12.09 10.14 31.32
CA ILE A 141 11.96 10.94 32.54
C ILE A 141 12.59 10.20 33.72
N GLY A 142 13.51 10.82 34.45
CA GLY A 142 14.07 10.33 35.70
C GLY A 142 13.56 11.04 36.94
N THR A 143 13.15 12.29 36.79
CA THR A 143 12.67 13.12 37.90
C THR A 143 11.22 13.51 37.64
N ALA A 144 10.34 13.17 38.58
CA ALA A 144 8.92 13.51 38.48
C ALA A 144 8.71 15.03 38.42
N GLY A 145 7.72 15.49 37.65
CA GLY A 145 7.50 16.92 37.47
C GLY A 145 6.17 17.28 36.83
N LYS A 146 5.66 18.47 37.13
CA LYS A 146 4.41 19.02 36.57
C LYS A 146 4.62 20.51 36.30
N ASP A 147 4.02 21.01 35.22
CA ASP A 147 4.09 22.41 34.80
C ASP A 147 5.56 22.91 34.71
N LEU A 148 6.43 22.06 34.16
CA LEU A 148 7.88 22.28 34.12
C LEU A 148 8.24 23.43 33.16
N THR A 149 9.25 24.22 33.51
CA THR A 149 9.95 25.07 32.52
C THR A 149 10.75 24.19 31.56
N VAL A 150 11.18 24.75 30.42
CA VAL A 150 12.00 24.03 29.42
C VAL A 150 13.30 23.50 30.04
N GLU A 151 13.94 24.28 30.90
CA GLU A 151 15.19 23.89 31.58
C GLU A 151 14.95 22.78 32.61
N GLN A 152 13.83 22.86 33.36
CA GLN A 152 13.46 21.80 34.30
C GLN A 152 13.09 20.50 33.58
N ALA A 153 12.43 20.62 32.44
CA ALA A 153 12.06 19.51 31.58
C ALA A 153 13.29 18.80 31.01
N GLU A 154 14.26 19.55 30.45
CA GLU A 154 15.52 18.99 29.97
C GLU A 154 16.30 18.31 31.11
N ALA A 155 16.38 18.94 32.29
CA ALA A 155 17.06 18.39 33.45
C ALA A 155 16.36 17.16 34.06
N ALA A 156 15.07 16.95 33.76
CA ALA A 156 14.33 15.79 34.23
C ALA A 156 14.68 14.50 33.46
N ILE A 157 15.37 14.60 32.32
CA ILE A 157 15.74 13.46 31.47
C ILE A 157 16.89 12.67 32.11
N VAL A 158 16.70 11.38 32.34
CA VAL A 158 17.76 10.50 32.89
C VAL A 158 18.64 9.90 31.80
N GLY A 159 18.09 9.72 30.61
CA GLY A 159 18.79 9.08 29.50
C GLY A 159 17.92 8.96 28.26
N TYR A 160 18.51 8.32 27.25
CA TYR A 160 17.94 8.18 25.92
C TYR A 160 18.07 6.74 25.41
N MET A 161 17.20 6.36 24.47
CA MET A 161 17.25 5.06 23.79
C MET A 161 16.71 5.19 22.35
N ILE A 162 16.96 4.19 21.50
CA ILE A 162 16.31 4.13 20.18
C ILE A 162 14.83 3.81 20.39
N PHE A 163 14.00 4.45 19.59
CA PHE A 163 12.56 4.25 19.53
C PHE A 163 12.20 3.94 18.07
N ASN A 164 11.40 2.89 17.85
CA ASN A 164 10.78 2.61 16.56
C ASN A 164 9.27 2.67 16.72
N ASP A 165 8.60 3.57 16.01
CA ASP A 165 7.14 3.65 15.99
C ASP A 165 6.56 2.84 14.83
N TRP A 166 6.09 1.62 15.09
CA TRP A 166 5.56 0.77 14.03
C TRP A 166 4.22 1.31 13.54
N SER A 167 4.14 1.62 12.25
CA SER A 167 3.03 2.38 11.68
C SER A 167 2.32 1.60 10.58
N ALA A 168 1.00 1.49 10.66
CA ALA A 168 0.14 0.97 9.60
C ALA A 168 -0.53 2.15 8.89
N ARG A 169 0.02 2.58 7.75
CA ARG A 169 -0.32 3.86 7.11
C ARG A 169 -1.74 3.90 6.54
N ASP A 170 -2.22 2.77 6.06
CA ASP A 170 -3.59 2.57 5.57
C ASP A 170 -4.63 2.72 6.69
N LEU A 171 -4.40 2.04 7.83
CA LEU A 171 -5.25 2.14 9.01
C LEU A 171 -5.17 3.56 9.60
N GLN A 172 -3.97 4.14 9.66
CA GLN A 172 -3.73 5.51 10.11
C GLN A 172 -4.50 6.52 9.24
N ALA A 173 -4.47 6.37 7.91
CA ALA A 173 -5.18 7.24 6.99
C ALA A 173 -6.71 7.15 7.18
N LEU A 174 -7.24 5.94 7.36
CA LEU A 174 -8.66 5.72 7.61
C LEU A 174 -9.11 6.30 8.96
N GLU A 175 -8.38 6.02 10.04
CA GLU A 175 -8.72 6.50 11.39
C GLU A 175 -8.52 8.01 11.54
N GLY A 176 -7.57 8.60 10.81
CA GLY A 176 -7.31 10.04 10.78
C GLY A 176 -8.55 10.86 10.42
N GLN A 177 -9.47 10.28 9.63
CA GLN A 177 -10.74 10.91 9.25
C GLN A 177 -11.66 11.17 10.46
N LEU A 178 -11.52 10.40 11.54
CA LEU A 178 -12.28 10.58 12.78
C LEU A 178 -11.81 11.80 13.59
N ARG A 179 -10.57 12.29 13.35
CA ARG A 179 -9.96 13.45 14.03
C ARG A 179 -9.92 13.34 15.57
N ILE A 180 -9.75 12.13 16.08
CA ILE A 180 -9.65 11.84 17.52
C ILE A 180 -8.25 11.37 17.97
N GLY A 181 -7.25 11.43 17.08
CA GLY A 181 -5.88 10.99 17.33
C GLY A 181 -5.57 9.64 16.69
N GLN A 182 -4.40 9.10 17.03
CA GLN A 182 -3.91 7.81 16.53
C GLN A 182 -4.50 6.64 17.33
N ALA A 183 -4.76 5.51 16.67
CA ALA A 183 -5.24 4.28 17.31
C ALA A 183 -4.64 3.03 16.65
N LYS A 184 -5.41 2.28 15.85
CA LYS A 184 -4.97 1.02 15.22
C LYS A 184 -3.84 1.19 14.22
N GLY A 185 -3.69 2.39 13.64
CA GLY A 185 -2.50 2.74 12.86
C GLY A 185 -1.17 2.70 13.64
N LYS A 186 -1.19 2.69 14.97
CA LYS A 186 0.00 2.73 15.86
C LYS A 186 0.02 1.65 16.96
N ASP A 187 -1.01 0.80 17.03
CA ASP A 187 -1.14 -0.23 18.07
C ASP A 187 -0.29 -1.49 17.79
N SER A 188 0.32 -1.64 16.61
CA SER A 188 1.11 -2.83 16.26
C SER A 188 2.36 -2.99 17.13
N GLY A 189 3.02 -1.89 17.51
CA GLY A 189 4.13 -1.97 18.43
C GLY A 189 4.97 -0.70 18.54
N VAL A 190 5.73 -0.64 19.63
CA VAL A 190 6.84 0.32 19.79
C VAL A 190 8.07 -0.48 20.17
N THR A 191 9.15 -0.39 19.39
CA THR A 191 10.42 -1.01 19.82
C THR A 191 11.26 -0.01 20.59
N LEU A 192 11.74 -0.43 21.76
CA LEU A 192 12.62 0.36 22.61
C LEU A 192 13.95 -0.37 22.83
N GLY A 193 15.07 0.32 22.68
CA GLY A 193 16.38 -0.23 23.05
C GLY A 193 17.53 0.19 22.14
N PRO A 194 18.59 -0.64 22.00
CA PRO A 194 18.87 -1.82 22.83
C PRO A 194 19.20 -1.46 24.29
N TYR A 195 19.57 -0.19 24.55
CA TYR A 195 20.05 0.28 25.85
C TYR A 195 19.33 1.56 26.26
N LEU A 196 19.18 1.78 27.57
CA LEU A 196 19.00 3.13 28.10
C LEU A 196 20.39 3.72 28.37
N VAL A 197 20.78 4.73 27.61
CA VAL A 197 22.07 5.43 27.76
C VAL A 197 21.84 6.68 28.59
N THR A 198 22.53 6.82 29.73
CA THR A 198 22.35 7.99 30.60
C THR A 198 22.83 9.26 29.91
N ALA A 199 22.18 10.39 30.22
CA ALA A 199 22.39 11.65 29.53
C ALA A 199 23.87 12.12 29.52
N ASP A 200 24.63 11.84 30.60
CA ASP A 200 26.04 12.20 30.72
C ASP A 200 26.97 11.49 29.71
N GLU A 201 26.63 10.27 29.27
CA GLU A 201 27.41 9.56 28.24
C GLU A 201 27.22 10.16 26.85
N LEU A 202 26.12 10.90 26.65
CA LEU A 202 25.79 11.50 25.37
C LEU A 202 26.24 12.96 25.24
N GLU A 203 26.79 13.54 26.32
CA GLU A 203 27.34 14.89 26.31
C GLU A 203 28.40 15.12 25.21
N PRO A 204 29.29 14.16 24.88
CA PRO A 204 30.21 14.29 23.75
C PRO A 204 29.54 14.51 22.38
N PHE A 205 28.25 14.18 22.24
CA PHE A 205 27.46 14.36 21.02
C PHE A 205 26.62 15.65 21.02
N ARG A 206 26.66 16.46 22.10
CA ARG A 206 25.96 17.75 22.11
C ARG A 206 26.66 18.77 21.23
N ARG A 207 25.88 19.48 20.42
CA ARG A 207 26.33 20.58 19.56
C ARG A 207 25.34 21.72 19.72
N ASP A 208 25.85 22.92 20.02
CA ASP A 208 25.03 24.13 20.24
C ASP A 208 23.86 23.91 21.22
N GLY A 209 24.12 23.16 22.29
CA GLY A 209 23.14 22.83 23.33
C GLY A 209 22.15 21.72 22.97
N LYS A 210 22.12 21.25 21.71
CA LYS A 210 21.25 20.16 21.25
C LYS A 210 21.99 18.83 21.18
N LEU A 211 21.28 17.74 21.41
CA LEU A 211 21.81 16.39 21.20
C LEU A 211 21.84 16.08 19.69
N SER A 212 23.03 15.88 19.12
CA SER A 212 23.24 15.65 17.68
C SER A 212 23.80 14.25 17.45
N LEU A 213 22.90 13.29 17.26
CA LEU A 213 23.21 11.91 16.94
C LEU A 213 22.97 11.69 15.45
N GLN A 214 23.89 10.98 14.79
CA GLN A 214 23.64 10.48 13.44
C GLN A 214 22.78 9.21 13.50
N VAL A 215 21.86 9.08 12.56
CA VAL A 215 20.93 7.94 12.49
C VAL A 215 20.93 7.32 11.10
N GLN A 216 20.65 6.02 11.03
CA GLN A 216 20.48 5.28 9.78
C GLN A 216 19.43 4.19 9.95
N ALA A 217 18.53 4.09 8.96
CA ALA A 217 17.53 3.05 8.87
C ALA A 217 17.78 2.14 7.66
N LEU A 218 17.67 0.84 7.87
CA LEU A 218 17.84 -0.17 6.83
C LEU A 218 16.66 -1.14 6.80
N VAL A 219 16.28 -1.57 5.60
CA VAL A 219 15.36 -2.69 5.35
C VAL A 219 16.09 -3.72 4.52
N ASN A 220 16.15 -4.97 4.98
CA ASN A 220 16.86 -6.07 4.31
C ASN A 220 18.29 -5.68 3.89
N ASP A 221 19.02 -5.06 4.82
CA ASP A 221 20.39 -4.54 4.64
C ASP A 221 20.55 -3.41 3.60
N THR A 222 19.45 -2.92 3.01
CA THR A 222 19.42 -1.74 2.13
C THR A 222 19.14 -0.49 2.94
N VAL A 223 19.94 0.57 2.74
CA VAL A 223 19.72 1.86 3.40
C VAL A 223 18.50 2.53 2.82
N ILE A 224 17.49 2.76 3.68
CA ILE A 224 16.28 3.51 3.33
C ILE A 224 16.48 5.00 3.59
N GLY A 225 17.09 5.35 4.73
CA GLY A 225 17.24 6.74 5.13
C GLY A 225 18.38 6.97 6.11
N THR A 226 18.85 8.21 6.15
CA THR A 226 19.86 8.68 7.10
C THR A 226 19.52 10.10 7.53
N GLY A 227 19.80 10.45 8.78
CA GLY A 227 19.52 11.79 9.27
C GLY A 227 20.24 12.13 10.56
N SER A 228 19.80 13.20 11.22
CA SER A 228 20.32 13.58 12.53
C SER A 228 19.24 14.14 13.45
N THR A 229 19.36 13.83 14.75
CA THR A 229 18.53 14.44 15.79
C THR A 229 18.76 15.95 15.95
N ALA A 230 19.83 16.50 15.37
CA ALA A 230 20.04 17.96 15.35
C ALA A 230 18.99 18.72 14.53
N ALA A 231 18.28 18.02 13.64
CA ALA A 231 17.23 18.60 12.80
C ALA A 231 15.90 18.84 13.54
N MET A 232 15.81 18.53 14.85
CA MET A 232 14.61 18.81 15.63
C MET A 232 14.30 20.32 15.65
N ASP A 233 13.08 20.65 15.22
CA ASP A 233 12.48 21.98 15.35
C ASP A 233 12.04 22.23 16.80
N TRP A 234 11.46 21.22 17.45
CA TRP A 234 11.11 21.23 18.86
C TRP A 234 12.07 20.37 19.67
N THR A 235 12.73 20.94 20.67
CA THR A 235 13.61 20.19 21.58
C THR A 235 12.82 19.32 22.56
N PHE A 236 13.43 18.26 23.11
CA PHE A 236 12.82 17.47 24.17
C PHE A 236 12.38 18.33 25.36
N GLY A 237 13.22 19.26 25.83
CA GLY A 237 12.84 20.21 26.88
C GLY A 237 11.56 20.99 26.58
N GLU A 238 11.36 21.47 25.35
CA GLU A 238 10.13 22.18 24.94
C GLU A 238 8.92 21.28 24.92
N VAL A 239 9.04 20.09 24.33
CA VAL A 239 7.95 19.11 24.24
C VAL A 239 7.55 18.62 25.63
N ILE A 240 8.51 18.26 26.47
CA ILE A 240 8.27 17.78 27.84
C ILE A 240 7.67 18.89 28.70
N SER A 241 8.16 20.14 28.58
CA SER A 241 7.54 21.29 29.24
C SER A 241 6.06 21.42 28.85
N TYR A 242 5.75 21.33 27.55
CA TYR A 242 4.37 21.36 27.07
C TYR A 242 3.53 20.19 27.59
N MET A 243 4.04 18.95 27.50
CA MET A 243 3.39 17.72 27.96
C MET A 243 3.12 17.69 29.46
N SER A 244 3.94 18.38 30.26
CA SER A 244 3.79 18.46 31.72
C SER A 244 2.71 19.44 32.19
N ARG A 245 2.11 20.22 31.27
CA ARG A 245 1.08 21.20 31.62
C ARG A 245 -0.17 20.50 32.17
N GLY A 246 -0.48 20.76 33.44
CA GLY A 246 -1.64 20.19 34.12
C GLY A 246 -1.48 18.74 34.58
N VAL A 247 -0.38 18.04 34.25
CA VAL A 247 -0.17 16.61 34.54
C VAL A 247 1.24 16.34 35.06
N THR A 248 1.37 15.45 36.05
CA THR A 248 2.67 15.04 36.57
C THR A 248 3.27 13.92 35.72
N LEU A 249 4.39 14.20 35.06
CA LEU A 249 5.24 13.20 34.43
C LEU A 249 5.94 12.36 35.50
N GLN A 250 6.00 11.05 35.30
CA GLN A 250 6.54 10.07 36.24
C GLN A 250 7.91 9.57 35.78
N PRO A 251 8.81 9.18 36.71
CA PRO A 251 10.03 8.48 36.34
C PRO A 251 9.71 7.21 35.54
N GLY A 252 10.37 7.06 34.40
CA GLY A 252 10.14 5.99 33.43
C GLY A 252 9.16 6.33 32.31
N ASP A 253 8.48 7.48 32.34
CA ASP A 253 7.73 7.97 31.17
C ASP A 253 8.70 8.09 29.97
N VAL A 254 8.26 7.59 28.82
CA VAL A 254 9.04 7.56 27.57
C VAL A 254 8.47 8.59 26.62
N ILE A 255 9.33 9.49 26.14
CA ILE A 255 8.97 10.59 25.25
C ILE A 255 9.69 10.38 23.92
N GLY A 256 8.95 9.95 22.90
CA GLY A 256 9.48 9.77 21.54
C GLY A 256 9.71 11.12 20.86
N SER A 257 10.67 11.18 19.94
CA SER A 257 11.00 12.43 19.23
C SER A 257 10.09 12.71 18.05
N GLY A 258 9.37 11.72 17.55
CA GLY A 258 8.94 11.70 16.18
C GLY A 258 10.07 11.29 15.25
N THR A 259 9.67 10.89 14.05
CA THR A 259 10.53 10.30 13.03
C THR A 259 11.60 11.27 12.55
N VAL A 260 12.85 10.82 12.55
CA VAL A 260 13.92 11.56 11.88
C VAL A 260 13.64 11.56 10.37
N PRO A 261 13.63 12.73 9.69
CA PRO A 261 13.30 12.80 8.27
C PRO A 261 14.07 11.78 7.43
N THR A 262 13.42 11.25 6.40
CA THR A 262 13.85 10.16 5.50
C THR A 262 13.92 8.76 6.10
N CYS A 263 13.83 8.62 7.43
CA CYS A 263 14.01 7.33 8.12
C CYS A 263 12.68 6.62 8.40
N THR A 264 11.81 6.59 7.38
CA THR A 264 10.51 5.91 7.32
C THR A 264 10.16 5.69 5.85
N LEU A 265 9.30 4.71 5.52
CA LEU A 265 8.95 4.39 4.13
C LEU A 265 8.01 5.43 3.51
N VAL A 266 7.02 5.94 4.26
CA VAL A 266 5.99 6.84 3.71
C VAL A 266 6.56 8.09 3.03
N GLU A 267 7.71 8.60 3.46
CA GLU A 267 8.34 9.77 2.84
C GLU A 267 8.89 9.48 1.44
N HIS A 268 9.15 8.22 1.10
CA HIS A 268 9.69 7.83 -0.21
C HIS A 268 8.60 7.72 -1.29
N LEU A 269 7.32 7.85 -0.92
CA LEU A 269 6.22 8.00 -1.89
C LEU A 269 6.27 9.34 -2.66
N ILE A 270 7.09 10.30 -2.23
CA ILE A 270 7.32 11.54 -2.99
C ILE A 270 7.94 11.24 -4.36
N GLU A 271 8.77 10.20 -4.44
CA GLU A 271 9.38 9.70 -5.67
C GLU A 271 9.00 8.22 -5.87
N PRO A 272 7.77 7.94 -6.35
CA PRO A 272 7.22 6.58 -6.44
C PRO A 272 8.14 5.57 -7.13
N GLU A 273 8.84 5.99 -8.20
CA GLU A 273 9.79 5.13 -8.92
C GLU A 273 10.98 4.63 -8.07
N SER A 274 11.24 5.27 -6.93
CA SER A 274 12.28 4.90 -5.96
C SER A 274 11.73 4.28 -4.69
N PHE A 275 10.40 4.16 -4.56
CA PHE A 275 9.76 3.60 -3.39
C PHE A 275 10.13 2.11 -3.26
N PRO A 276 10.73 1.69 -2.13
CA PRO A 276 11.17 0.30 -1.96
C PRO A 276 10.03 -0.67 -1.67
N GLY A 277 8.78 -0.19 -1.59
CA GLY A 277 7.61 -0.95 -1.16
C GLY A 277 7.38 -0.90 0.36
N TRP A 278 6.15 -1.22 0.78
CA TRP A 278 5.80 -1.41 2.19
C TRP A 278 6.37 -2.72 2.77
N LEU A 279 6.52 -2.76 4.09
CA LEU A 279 7.03 -3.94 4.79
C LEU A 279 6.09 -5.14 4.65
N ARG A 280 6.68 -6.31 4.41
CA ARG A 280 6.02 -7.61 4.28
C ARG A 280 6.52 -8.59 5.34
N ASP A 281 5.82 -9.72 5.47
CA ASP A 281 6.25 -10.82 6.34
C ASP A 281 7.68 -11.28 5.98
N GLY A 282 8.55 -11.36 6.98
CA GLY A 282 9.94 -11.75 6.80
C GLY A 282 10.93 -10.60 6.59
N ASP A 283 10.47 -9.39 6.28
CA ASP A 283 11.35 -8.24 6.13
C ASP A 283 12.08 -7.92 7.44
N VAL A 284 13.32 -7.46 7.32
CA VAL A 284 14.17 -7.12 8.46
C VAL A 284 14.41 -5.62 8.49
N VAL A 285 13.96 -4.97 9.55
CA VAL A 285 14.26 -3.56 9.83
C VAL A 285 15.43 -3.47 10.80
N THR A 286 16.49 -2.74 10.44
CA THR A 286 17.63 -2.44 11.31
C THR A 286 17.76 -0.94 11.49
N LEU A 287 17.71 -0.47 12.73
CA LEU A 287 17.81 0.97 13.05
C LEU A 287 19.04 1.24 13.89
N GLN A 288 19.87 2.17 13.45
CA GLN A 288 21.15 2.49 14.06
C GLN A 288 21.18 3.96 14.48
N VAL A 289 21.64 4.20 15.71
CA VAL A 289 21.81 5.56 16.23
C VAL A 289 23.15 5.66 16.94
N GLU A 290 23.93 6.66 16.55
CA GLU A 290 25.23 6.95 17.16
C GLU A 290 25.09 7.08 18.69
N GLY A 291 26.01 6.45 19.43
CA GLY A 291 25.98 6.44 20.90
C GLY A 291 24.94 5.50 21.54
N LEU A 292 23.80 5.22 20.87
CA LEU A 292 22.70 4.41 21.41
C LEU A 292 22.71 2.94 20.96
N GLY A 293 23.38 2.62 19.86
CA GLY A 293 23.53 1.24 19.37
C GLY A 293 22.64 0.93 18.18
N ALA A 294 22.10 -0.28 18.11
CA ALA A 294 21.24 -0.72 17.02
C ALA A 294 20.11 -1.63 17.51
N THR A 295 18.97 -1.55 16.84
CA THR A 295 17.84 -2.49 16.95
C THR A 295 17.71 -3.25 15.64
N ARG A 296 17.20 -4.49 15.69
CA ARG A 296 16.96 -5.32 14.51
C ARG A 296 15.74 -6.21 14.74
N GLN A 297 14.66 -5.93 14.03
CA GLN A 297 13.40 -6.65 14.15
C GLN A 297 13.07 -7.34 12.83
N THR A 298 12.47 -8.53 12.89
CA THR A 298 11.87 -9.15 11.71
C THR A 298 10.36 -8.99 11.75
N VAL A 299 9.80 -8.49 10.66
CA VAL A 299 8.37 -8.25 10.49
C VAL A 299 7.64 -9.60 10.37
N ARG A 300 6.48 -9.70 11.01
CA ARG A 300 5.65 -10.90 11.03
C ARG A 300 4.21 -10.59 10.67
N ALA A 301 3.67 -11.28 9.67
CA ALA A 301 2.25 -11.22 9.36
C ALA A 301 1.39 -11.60 10.57
N THR A 302 0.27 -10.91 10.72
CA THR A 302 -0.77 -11.25 11.70
C THR A 302 -2.04 -11.71 10.99
N PRO A 303 -2.90 -12.51 11.65
CA PRO A 303 -4.18 -12.89 11.07
C PRO A 303 -5.08 -11.68 10.79
N GLU A 304 -5.90 -11.79 9.76
CA GLU A 304 -6.92 -10.79 9.42
C GLU A 304 -7.84 -10.47 10.61
N PRO A 305 -8.24 -9.19 10.78
CA PRO A 305 -9.13 -8.79 11.85
C PRO A 305 -10.52 -9.35 11.62
N VAL A 306 -11.23 -9.66 12.72
CA VAL A 306 -12.63 -10.06 12.64
C VAL A 306 -13.47 -8.85 12.20
N PRO A 307 -14.25 -8.94 11.11
CA PRO A 307 -14.99 -7.80 10.59
C PRO A 307 -16.08 -7.35 11.57
N LEU A 308 -16.26 -6.03 11.68
CA LEU A 308 -17.36 -5.46 12.44
C LEU A 308 -18.66 -5.50 11.64
N PRO A 309 -19.83 -5.65 12.29
CA PRO A 309 -21.11 -5.51 11.60
C PRO A 309 -21.24 -4.12 10.95
N PRO A 310 -21.69 -4.04 9.68
CA PRO A 310 -21.79 -2.76 8.98
C PRO A 310 -22.79 -1.84 9.69
N ARG A 311 -22.48 -0.54 9.71
CA ARG A 311 -23.40 0.49 10.21
C ARG A 311 -24.16 1.09 9.04
N PRO A 312 -25.50 1.18 9.10
CA PRO A 312 -26.25 1.83 8.04
C PRO A 312 -25.89 3.31 8.00
N VAL A 313 -25.63 3.84 6.80
CA VAL A 313 -25.45 5.27 6.57
C VAL A 313 -26.85 5.87 6.40
N PRO A 314 -27.38 6.67 7.36
CA PRO A 314 -28.79 7.07 7.34
C PRO A 314 -29.19 7.91 6.11
N ALA A 315 -28.22 8.56 5.48
CA ALA A 315 -28.41 9.41 4.29
C ALA A 315 -27.95 8.75 2.98
N ALA A 316 -27.41 7.52 3.02
CA ALA A 316 -27.11 6.81 1.78
C ALA A 316 -28.45 6.42 1.15
N ALA A 317 -28.71 6.95 -0.05
CA ALA A 317 -29.71 6.35 -0.91
C ALA A 317 -29.39 4.86 -1.03
N PRO A 318 -30.38 3.95 -1.05
CA PRO A 318 -30.10 2.55 -1.31
C PRO A 318 -29.30 2.47 -2.62
N LEU A 319 -28.06 1.96 -2.55
CA LEU A 319 -27.21 1.65 -3.70
C LEU A 319 -27.79 0.46 -4.46
N VAL A 320 -29.05 0.54 -4.91
CA VAL A 320 -29.69 -0.60 -5.58
C VAL A 320 -30.83 -0.11 -6.49
N SER A 321 -30.49 0.50 -7.63
CA SER A 321 -30.89 -0.22 -8.83
C SER A 321 -29.76 -1.21 -9.08
N ALA A 322 -30.06 -2.51 -9.20
CA ALA A 322 -29.06 -3.46 -9.66
C ALA A 322 -28.43 -2.87 -10.92
N ARG A 323 -27.12 -2.64 -10.92
CA ARG A 323 -26.42 -2.27 -12.14
C ARG A 323 -26.53 -3.48 -13.06
N VAL A 324 -27.21 -3.32 -14.18
CA VAL A 324 -27.45 -4.38 -15.15
C VAL A 324 -26.80 -3.95 -16.44
N ASN A 325 -25.89 -4.78 -16.93
CA ASN A 325 -25.32 -4.59 -18.26
C ASN A 325 -26.44 -4.81 -19.31
N PRO A 326 -26.74 -3.81 -20.15
CA PRO A 326 -27.85 -3.90 -21.09
C PRO A 326 -27.50 -4.68 -22.36
N ALA A 327 -26.24 -5.06 -22.57
CA ALA A 327 -25.82 -5.70 -23.80
C ALA A 327 -26.43 -7.10 -23.98
N PRO A 328 -26.77 -7.48 -25.22
CA PRO A 328 -27.23 -8.84 -25.50
C PRO A 328 -26.09 -9.84 -25.24
N ALA A 329 -26.42 -10.95 -24.58
CA ALA A 329 -25.47 -12.01 -24.25
C ALA A 329 -25.71 -13.26 -25.12
N LYS A 330 -24.64 -13.81 -25.71
CA LYS A 330 -24.72 -15.06 -26.51
C LYS A 330 -24.78 -16.31 -25.64
N VAL A 331 -24.20 -16.23 -24.44
CA VAL A 331 -24.32 -17.21 -23.36
C VAL A 331 -24.92 -16.52 -22.14
N PRO A 332 -25.52 -17.24 -21.17
CA PRO A 332 -26.02 -16.64 -19.94
C PRO A 332 -24.93 -15.82 -19.24
N TYR A 333 -25.13 -14.50 -19.10
CA TYR A 333 -24.19 -13.64 -18.40
C TYR A 333 -24.46 -13.71 -16.89
N THR A 334 -23.95 -14.76 -16.27
CA THR A 334 -24.07 -15.05 -14.83
C THR A 334 -22.72 -15.40 -14.26
N ARG A 335 -22.45 -15.04 -13.00
CA ARG A 335 -21.20 -15.40 -12.31
C ARG A 335 -20.91 -16.90 -12.44
N GLY A 336 -19.76 -17.26 -13.01
CA GLY A 336 -19.34 -18.65 -13.14
C GLY A 336 -18.68 -19.00 -14.47
N LEU A 337 -18.42 -20.30 -14.65
CA LEU A 337 -17.76 -20.89 -15.81
C LEU A 337 -18.77 -21.32 -16.86
N HIS A 338 -18.61 -20.86 -18.10
CA HIS A 338 -19.48 -21.17 -19.23
C HIS A 338 -18.68 -21.75 -20.38
N GLU A 339 -19.12 -22.88 -20.92
CA GLU A 339 -18.54 -23.43 -22.16
C GLU A 339 -19.04 -22.61 -23.34
N VAL A 340 -18.11 -22.00 -24.09
CA VAL A 340 -18.43 -21.09 -25.21
C VAL A 340 -18.14 -21.72 -26.57
N ALA A 341 -17.26 -22.73 -26.61
CA ALA A 341 -17.01 -23.57 -27.76
C ALA A 341 -16.38 -24.91 -27.31
N ASP A 342 -16.08 -25.82 -28.24
CA ASP A 342 -15.48 -27.11 -27.92
C ASP A 342 -14.19 -26.94 -27.10
N ARG A 343 -14.26 -27.37 -25.84
CA ARG A 343 -13.17 -27.28 -24.85
C ARG A 343 -12.61 -25.86 -24.67
N VAL A 344 -13.47 -24.86 -24.79
CA VAL A 344 -13.16 -23.45 -24.50
C VAL A 344 -14.21 -22.90 -23.56
N TRP A 345 -13.77 -22.30 -22.45
CA TRP A 345 -14.65 -21.73 -21.44
C TRP A 345 -14.34 -20.26 -21.18
N ALA A 346 -15.37 -19.51 -20.85
CA ALA A 346 -15.29 -18.16 -20.30
C ALA A 346 -15.72 -18.19 -18.83
N TRP A 347 -14.90 -17.64 -17.95
CA TRP A 347 -15.29 -17.26 -16.60
C TRP A 347 -15.86 -15.85 -16.65
N THR A 348 -17.13 -15.67 -16.28
CA THR A 348 -17.80 -14.36 -16.38
C THR A 348 -18.20 -13.80 -15.03
N LEU A 349 -18.07 -12.48 -14.85
CA LEU A 349 -18.43 -11.75 -13.63
C LEU A 349 -19.37 -10.56 -13.92
N PRO A 350 -20.70 -10.72 -13.84
CA PRO A 350 -21.62 -9.60 -13.92
C PRO A 350 -21.45 -8.61 -12.74
N ASP A 351 -21.64 -7.31 -12.95
CA ASP A 351 -22.17 -6.65 -14.15
C ASP A 351 -21.12 -6.37 -15.26
N GLY A 352 -19.83 -6.59 -15.00
CA GLY A 352 -18.74 -6.26 -15.92
C GLY A 352 -18.21 -4.84 -15.77
N GLY A 353 -18.60 -4.14 -14.68
CA GLY A 353 -18.03 -2.83 -14.35
C GLY A 353 -16.60 -2.93 -13.81
N TYR A 354 -16.16 -1.91 -13.07
CA TYR A 354 -14.82 -1.86 -12.48
C TYR A 354 -14.45 -3.13 -11.71
N GLY A 355 -13.32 -3.76 -12.09
CA GLY A 355 -12.77 -4.92 -11.41
C GLY A 355 -13.50 -6.24 -11.68
N TRP A 356 -14.63 -6.20 -12.39
CA TRP A 356 -15.41 -7.38 -12.74
C TRP A 356 -15.05 -7.84 -14.16
N SER A 357 -13.83 -8.34 -14.32
CA SER A 357 -13.32 -8.86 -15.59
C SER A 357 -13.74 -10.32 -15.82
N ASN A 358 -13.72 -10.72 -17.09
CA ASN A 358 -13.82 -12.11 -17.51
C ASN A 358 -12.42 -12.70 -17.69
N ALA A 359 -12.34 -14.02 -17.59
CA ALA A 359 -11.14 -14.80 -17.88
C ALA A 359 -11.49 -15.99 -18.78
N GLY A 360 -10.46 -16.66 -19.31
CA GLY A 360 -10.62 -17.75 -20.28
C GLY A 360 -9.89 -19.03 -19.89
N LEU A 361 -10.43 -20.18 -20.31
CA LEU A 361 -9.72 -21.46 -20.25
C LEU A 361 -9.84 -22.17 -21.60
N VAL A 362 -8.70 -22.54 -22.18
CA VAL A 362 -8.62 -23.32 -23.43
C VAL A 362 -7.95 -24.66 -23.10
N ALA A 363 -8.68 -25.77 -23.19
CA ALA A 363 -8.12 -27.09 -22.87
C ALA A 363 -7.78 -27.90 -24.14
N GLY A 364 -6.53 -28.34 -24.22
CA GLY A 364 -6.05 -29.38 -25.12
C GLY A 364 -5.89 -30.72 -24.41
N ASP A 365 -5.30 -31.71 -25.08
CA ASP A 365 -5.05 -33.04 -24.52
C ASP A 365 -3.92 -33.01 -23.49
N GLY A 366 -4.30 -33.04 -22.21
CA GLY A 366 -3.35 -33.09 -21.09
C GLY A 366 -2.72 -31.75 -20.71
N ALA A 367 -3.17 -30.64 -21.28
CA ALA A 367 -2.69 -29.29 -21.02
C ALA A 367 -3.78 -28.24 -21.29
N SER A 368 -3.73 -27.11 -20.59
CA SER A 368 -4.63 -25.97 -20.79
C SER A 368 -3.89 -24.63 -20.75
N LEU A 369 -4.41 -23.67 -21.52
CA LEU A 369 -4.05 -22.25 -21.42
C LEU A 369 -5.11 -21.53 -20.59
N LEU A 370 -4.67 -20.83 -19.54
CA LEU A 370 -5.47 -19.82 -18.86
C LEU A 370 -5.29 -18.46 -19.56
N VAL A 371 -6.35 -17.70 -19.73
CA VAL A 371 -6.30 -16.32 -20.22
C VAL A 371 -6.75 -15.42 -19.08
N ASP A 372 -5.80 -14.68 -18.53
CA ASP A 372 -5.92 -13.78 -17.37
C ASP A 372 -6.29 -14.44 -16.03
N THR A 373 -5.91 -13.75 -14.95
CA THR A 373 -6.48 -13.96 -13.61
C THR A 373 -7.46 -12.83 -13.26
N LEU A 374 -7.80 -12.64 -11.98
CA LEU A 374 -8.85 -11.71 -11.56
C LEU A 374 -8.33 -10.71 -10.52
N PHE A 375 -9.17 -9.71 -10.23
CA PHE A 375 -8.79 -8.49 -9.48
C PHE A 375 -8.33 -8.69 -8.04
N ASP A 376 -8.78 -9.76 -7.41
CA ASP A 376 -8.32 -10.15 -6.09
C ASP A 376 -8.08 -11.67 -5.99
N LEU A 377 -7.46 -12.06 -4.89
CA LEU A 377 -7.11 -13.46 -4.62
C LEU A 377 -8.36 -14.31 -4.38
N ALA A 378 -9.43 -13.76 -3.82
CA ALA A 378 -10.65 -14.51 -3.52
C ALA A 378 -11.39 -14.91 -4.80
N LEU A 379 -11.57 -13.96 -5.72
CA LEU A 379 -12.15 -14.17 -7.04
C LEU A 379 -11.33 -15.15 -7.86
N THR A 380 -10.01 -14.99 -7.88
CA THR A 380 -9.13 -15.91 -8.61
C THR A 380 -9.20 -17.33 -8.03
N ARG A 381 -9.20 -17.50 -6.70
CA ARG A 381 -9.36 -18.83 -6.07
C ARG A 381 -10.70 -19.47 -6.42
N GLU A 382 -11.78 -18.70 -6.46
CA GLU A 382 -13.09 -19.20 -6.87
C GLU A 382 -13.09 -19.69 -8.32
N MET A 383 -12.54 -18.89 -9.23
CA MET A 383 -12.41 -19.25 -10.65
C MET A 383 -11.59 -20.53 -10.83
N LEU A 384 -10.37 -20.59 -10.26
CA LEU A 384 -9.50 -21.76 -10.35
C LEU A 384 -10.17 -23.00 -9.76
N THR A 385 -10.94 -22.85 -8.68
CA THR A 385 -11.72 -23.94 -8.08
C THR A 385 -12.80 -24.45 -9.04
N ALA A 386 -13.53 -23.55 -9.71
CA ALA A 386 -14.56 -23.93 -10.66
C ALA A 386 -14.00 -24.58 -11.93
N MET A 387 -12.75 -24.27 -12.32
CA MET A 387 -12.06 -24.88 -13.45
C MET A 387 -11.48 -26.29 -13.16
N ARG A 388 -11.33 -26.68 -11.89
CA ARG A 388 -10.77 -28.00 -11.48
C ARG A 388 -11.34 -29.22 -12.20
N PRO A 389 -12.66 -29.37 -12.44
CA PRO A 389 -13.18 -30.54 -13.14
C PRO A 389 -12.60 -30.75 -14.56
N ILE A 390 -12.08 -29.68 -15.17
CA ILE A 390 -11.39 -29.68 -16.45
C ILE A 390 -9.88 -29.83 -16.22
N THR A 391 -9.32 -29.01 -15.33
CA THR A 391 -7.86 -28.92 -15.15
C THR A 391 -7.24 -30.11 -14.44
N ASP A 392 -8.03 -30.92 -13.71
CA ASP A 392 -7.58 -32.21 -13.18
C ASP A 392 -7.18 -33.20 -14.30
N ARG A 393 -7.72 -33.05 -15.51
CA ARG A 393 -7.41 -33.88 -16.69
C ARG A 393 -6.50 -33.19 -17.69
N ALA A 394 -6.62 -31.87 -17.79
CA ALA A 394 -5.82 -31.02 -18.65
C ALA A 394 -5.26 -29.86 -17.81
N PRO A 395 -4.20 -30.08 -17.02
CA PRO A 395 -3.66 -29.08 -16.10
C PRO A 395 -3.32 -27.78 -16.82
N ILE A 396 -3.44 -26.65 -16.12
CA ILE A 396 -2.95 -25.36 -16.63
C ILE A 396 -1.43 -25.48 -16.73
N THR A 397 -0.91 -25.40 -17.96
CA THR A 397 0.54 -25.41 -18.22
C THR A 397 1.04 -24.04 -18.62
N ASP A 398 0.16 -23.24 -19.20
CA ASP A 398 0.44 -21.92 -19.74
C ASP A 398 -0.64 -20.94 -19.27
N ALA A 399 -0.25 -19.69 -19.04
CA ALA A 399 -1.18 -18.59 -18.85
C ALA A 399 -0.76 -17.40 -19.73
N LEU A 400 -1.71 -16.72 -20.38
CA LEU A 400 -1.47 -15.42 -20.99
C LEU A 400 -1.99 -14.33 -20.06
N ILE A 401 -1.17 -13.30 -19.84
CA ILE A 401 -1.61 -11.99 -19.37
C ILE A 401 -1.91 -11.13 -20.60
N THR A 402 -3.15 -10.69 -20.74
CA THR A 402 -3.55 -9.86 -21.88
C THR A 402 -3.00 -8.45 -21.78
N HIS A 403 -3.02 -7.85 -20.59
CA HIS A 403 -2.53 -6.49 -20.31
C HIS A 403 -2.27 -6.30 -18.80
N SER A 404 -1.73 -5.14 -18.41
CA SER A 404 -1.14 -4.92 -17.08
C SER A 404 -2.13 -4.66 -15.94
N ASN A 405 -3.41 -4.38 -16.23
CA ASN A 405 -4.36 -4.02 -15.17
C ASN A 405 -4.54 -5.13 -14.13
N GLY A 406 -4.79 -4.69 -12.89
CA GLY A 406 -4.92 -5.58 -11.74
C GLY A 406 -6.01 -6.64 -11.86
N ASP A 407 -7.12 -6.33 -12.54
CA ASP A 407 -8.22 -7.26 -12.79
C ASP A 407 -7.90 -8.36 -13.79
N HIS A 408 -6.67 -8.38 -14.31
CA HIS A 408 -6.15 -9.44 -15.17
C HIS A 408 -4.87 -10.09 -14.61
N THR A 409 -4.24 -9.50 -13.58
CA THR A 409 -2.89 -9.87 -13.12
C THR A 409 -2.77 -10.21 -11.63
N HIS A 410 -3.63 -9.66 -10.77
CA HIS A 410 -3.46 -9.76 -9.31
C HIS A 410 -3.54 -11.20 -8.77
N GLY A 411 -4.24 -12.08 -9.48
CA GLY A 411 -4.35 -13.48 -9.14
C GLY A 411 -3.18 -14.36 -9.58
N ASN A 412 -2.22 -13.85 -10.36
CA ASN A 412 -1.16 -14.66 -10.99
C ASN A 412 -0.32 -15.45 -9.97
N GLN A 413 -0.15 -14.94 -8.75
CA GLN A 413 0.58 -15.63 -7.66
C GLN A 413 -0.07 -16.94 -7.20
N LEU A 414 -1.33 -17.18 -7.58
CA LEU A 414 -2.06 -18.39 -7.22
C LEU A 414 -1.84 -19.54 -8.22
N LEU A 415 -1.18 -19.26 -9.35
CA LEU A 415 -0.79 -20.27 -10.33
C LEU A 415 0.44 -21.01 -9.83
N ASP A 416 0.48 -22.32 -10.05
CA ASP A 416 1.62 -23.16 -9.65
C ASP A 416 2.93 -22.66 -10.31
N ASP A 417 4.06 -22.82 -9.63
CA ASP A 417 5.38 -22.35 -10.10
C ASP A 417 5.80 -22.92 -11.47
N ASN A 418 5.23 -24.07 -11.86
CA ASN A 418 5.51 -24.72 -13.14
C ASN A 418 4.61 -24.23 -14.29
N VAL A 419 3.60 -23.40 -14.01
CA VAL A 419 2.82 -22.73 -15.05
C VAL A 419 3.69 -21.68 -15.70
N ARG A 420 3.86 -21.73 -17.02
CA ARG A 420 4.56 -20.71 -17.79
C ARG A 420 3.63 -19.52 -18.05
N ILE A 421 3.96 -18.36 -17.51
CA ILE A 421 3.20 -17.14 -17.75
C ILE A 421 3.82 -16.38 -18.94
N ILE A 422 2.98 -16.01 -19.91
CA ILE A 422 3.36 -15.33 -21.14
C ILE A 422 2.71 -13.95 -21.15
N ALA A 423 3.43 -12.91 -21.57
CA ALA A 423 2.87 -11.58 -21.78
C ALA A 423 3.55 -10.86 -22.95
N ALA A 424 2.93 -9.82 -23.48
CA ALA A 424 3.65 -8.92 -24.39
C ALA A 424 4.75 -8.16 -23.61
N GLN A 425 5.84 -7.77 -24.27
CA GLN A 425 6.95 -7.07 -23.60
C GLN A 425 6.48 -5.80 -22.87
N GLY A 426 5.61 -4.99 -23.49
CA GLY A 426 5.07 -3.80 -22.85
C GLY A 426 4.23 -4.09 -21.60
N THR A 427 3.51 -5.21 -21.58
CA THR A 427 2.73 -5.66 -20.42
C THR A 427 3.65 -6.07 -19.28
N PHE A 428 4.74 -6.80 -19.58
CA PHE A 428 5.75 -7.16 -18.61
C PHE A 428 6.42 -5.92 -17.99
N ASP A 429 6.78 -4.95 -18.84
CA ASP A 429 7.45 -3.72 -18.41
C ASP A 429 6.54 -2.88 -17.50
N GLU A 430 5.25 -2.75 -17.84
CA GLU A 430 4.28 -2.06 -16.99
C GLU A 430 4.08 -2.75 -15.64
N ILE A 431 3.87 -4.08 -15.61
CA ILE A 431 3.71 -4.83 -14.34
C ILE A 431 4.97 -4.69 -13.46
N ALA A 432 6.16 -4.65 -14.05
CA ALA A 432 7.42 -4.49 -13.32
C ALA A 432 7.57 -3.09 -12.69
N GLN A 433 6.82 -2.11 -13.17
CA GLN A 433 6.86 -0.71 -12.72
C GLN A 433 5.59 -0.29 -11.95
N ASP A 434 4.57 -1.15 -11.88
CA ASP A 434 3.24 -0.78 -11.40
C ASP A 434 3.11 -0.91 -9.87
N GLU A 435 2.75 0.20 -9.22
CA GLU A 435 2.30 0.27 -7.83
C GLU A 435 0.77 0.03 -7.70
N GLY A 436 0.14 -0.58 -8.71
CA GLY A 436 -1.32 -0.61 -8.91
C GLY A 436 -2.11 -1.10 -7.70
N VAL A 437 -1.61 -2.11 -7.00
CA VAL A 437 -2.21 -2.64 -5.76
C VAL A 437 -2.26 -1.56 -4.68
N GLU A 438 -1.16 -0.84 -4.46
CA GLU A 438 -1.08 0.22 -3.46
C GLU A 438 -2.01 1.37 -3.83
N ARG A 439 -2.04 1.79 -5.10
CA ARG A 439 -2.98 2.82 -5.56
C ARG A 439 -4.44 2.46 -5.30
N LEU A 440 -4.82 1.19 -5.48
CA LEU A 440 -6.19 0.72 -5.22
C LEU A 440 -6.52 0.73 -3.73
N ILE A 441 -5.58 0.34 -2.87
CA ILE A 441 -5.72 0.47 -1.40
C ILE A 441 -5.86 1.95 -1.01
N SER A 442 -5.13 2.85 -1.66
CA SER A 442 -5.24 4.29 -1.46
C SER A 442 -6.64 4.78 -1.81
N ILE A 443 -7.19 4.38 -2.96
CA ILE A 443 -8.56 4.70 -3.36
C ILE A 443 -9.59 4.17 -2.34
N GLN A 444 -9.35 2.99 -1.76
CA GLN A 444 -10.21 2.38 -0.73
C GLN A 444 -10.10 3.03 0.66
N THR A 445 -9.03 3.77 0.96
CA THR A 445 -8.78 4.29 2.32
C THR A 445 -8.82 5.81 2.39
N ALA A 446 -8.42 6.52 1.33
CA ALA A 446 -8.39 7.97 1.26
C ALA A 446 -9.78 8.62 1.41
N ASP A 447 -9.81 9.83 1.97
CA ASP A 447 -10.96 10.73 1.90
C ASP A 447 -10.79 11.63 0.68
N LEU A 448 -11.56 11.34 -0.38
CA LEU A 448 -11.57 12.05 -1.65
C LEU A 448 -12.68 13.12 -1.70
N GLY A 449 -13.25 13.47 -0.55
CA GLY A 449 -14.34 14.43 -0.43
C GLY A 449 -15.74 13.80 -0.64
N PRO A 450 -16.80 14.63 -0.57
CA PRO A 450 -18.17 14.14 -0.41
C PRO A 450 -18.76 13.42 -1.63
N VAL A 451 -18.13 13.54 -2.81
CA VAL A 451 -18.60 12.91 -4.05
C VAL A 451 -17.73 11.71 -4.42
N ALA A 452 -16.40 11.88 -4.45
CA ALA A 452 -15.50 10.82 -4.88
C ALA A 452 -15.32 9.70 -3.82
N THR A 453 -15.40 10.00 -2.51
CA THR A 453 -15.34 8.96 -1.47
C THR A 453 -16.45 7.91 -1.62
N PRO A 454 -17.76 8.26 -1.65
CA PRO A 454 -18.80 7.24 -1.82
C PRO A 454 -18.71 6.53 -3.17
N TYR A 455 -18.34 7.22 -4.25
CA TYR A 455 -18.10 6.64 -5.56
C TYR A 455 -16.98 5.57 -5.55
N ALA A 456 -15.86 5.86 -4.87
CA ALA A 456 -14.76 4.92 -4.68
C ALA A 456 -15.18 3.70 -3.84
N ARG A 457 -15.86 3.94 -2.72
CA ARG A 457 -16.32 2.87 -1.81
C ARG A 457 -17.33 1.95 -2.48
N GLU A 458 -18.21 2.47 -3.33
CA GLU A 458 -19.15 1.67 -4.12
C GLU A 458 -18.45 0.75 -5.13
N ARG A 459 -17.43 1.25 -5.84
CA ARG A 459 -16.76 0.52 -6.93
C ARG A 459 -15.68 -0.44 -6.48
N PHE A 460 -14.93 -0.08 -5.43
CA PHE A 460 -13.76 -0.83 -5.02
C PHE A 460 -13.90 -1.44 -3.63
N GLY A 461 -14.80 -0.94 -2.78
CA GLY A 461 -14.84 -1.31 -1.35
C GLY A 461 -15.20 -2.77 -1.06
N HIS A 462 -15.66 -3.53 -2.05
CA HIS A 462 -15.96 -4.96 -1.92
C HIS A 462 -14.84 -5.89 -2.37
N PHE A 463 -13.75 -5.37 -2.95
CA PHE A 463 -12.57 -6.15 -3.30
C PHE A 463 -11.57 -6.16 -2.13
N ASP A 464 -10.81 -7.25 -2.02
CA ASP A 464 -9.77 -7.41 -1.01
C ASP A 464 -8.39 -7.43 -1.66
N PHE A 465 -7.68 -6.31 -1.56
CA PHE A 465 -6.34 -6.19 -2.13
C PHE A 465 -5.23 -6.66 -1.18
N SER A 466 -5.58 -7.21 -0.02
CA SER A 466 -4.60 -7.71 0.94
C SER A 466 -3.87 -8.97 0.45
N GLY A 467 -2.60 -9.08 0.83
CA GLY A 467 -1.75 -10.22 0.49
C GLY A 467 -1.38 -10.36 -1.00
N ILE A 468 -1.75 -9.41 -1.85
CA ILE A 468 -1.40 -9.43 -3.27
C ILE A 468 0.10 -9.11 -3.44
N THR A 469 0.78 -9.97 -4.19
CA THR A 469 2.14 -9.81 -4.71
C THR A 469 2.11 -10.30 -6.15
N VAL A 470 2.15 -9.37 -7.11
CA VAL A 470 1.91 -9.71 -8.52
C VAL A 470 3.08 -10.55 -9.07
N ARG A 471 2.77 -11.78 -9.52
CA ARG A 471 3.71 -12.62 -10.28
C ARG A 471 3.68 -12.18 -11.74
N ASN A 472 4.82 -11.70 -12.25
CA ASN A 472 4.98 -11.26 -13.63
C ASN A 472 5.24 -12.45 -14.59
N ALA A 473 5.28 -12.18 -15.89
CA ALA A 473 5.49 -13.19 -16.94
C ALA A 473 6.89 -13.81 -16.91
N ASP A 474 6.96 -15.09 -17.25
CA ASP A 474 8.19 -15.88 -17.41
C ASP A 474 8.76 -15.78 -18.84
N GLU A 475 7.89 -15.53 -19.82
CA GLU A 475 8.23 -15.40 -21.24
C GLU A 475 7.52 -14.18 -21.84
N THR A 476 8.24 -13.40 -22.65
CA THR A 476 7.68 -12.24 -23.35
C THR A 476 7.66 -12.42 -24.87
N PHE A 477 6.74 -11.73 -25.54
CA PHE A 477 6.70 -11.61 -26.99
C PHE A 477 6.41 -10.17 -27.44
N ASP A 478 6.81 -9.81 -28.66
CA ASP A 478 6.64 -8.44 -29.16
C ASP A 478 5.28 -8.23 -29.85
N ARG A 479 5.05 -8.95 -30.96
CA ARG A 479 3.88 -8.75 -31.84
C ARG A 479 2.96 -9.95 -31.91
N SER A 480 3.54 -11.14 -32.05
CA SER A 480 2.77 -12.37 -32.17
C SER A 480 3.59 -13.56 -31.70
N LEU A 481 2.93 -14.50 -31.04
CA LEU A 481 3.48 -15.79 -30.68
C LEU A 481 2.44 -16.87 -30.98
N THR A 482 2.87 -17.97 -31.59
CA THR A 482 2.02 -19.16 -31.76
C THR A 482 2.51 -20.22 -30.77
N ILE A 483 1.60 -20.72 -29.95
CA ILE A 483 1.88 -21.80 -29.00
C ILE A 483 1.02 -23.02 -29.32
N GLU A 484 1.47 -24.18 -28.87
CA GLU A 484 0.71 -25.41 -28.91
C GLU A 484 0.34 -25.83 -27.48
N VAL A 485 -0.94 -26.10 -27.24
CA VAL A 485 -1.46 -26.55 -25.94
C VAL A 485 -2.22 -27.86 -26.14
N GLY A 486 -1.60 -28.97 -25.75
CA GLY A 486 -2.21 -30.30 -25.86
C GLY A 486 -2.70 -30.64 -27.28
N GLY A 487 -1.89 -30.38 -28.30
CA GLY A 487 -2.24 -30.60 -29.71
C GLY A 487 -3.04 -29.48 -30.39
N ARG A 488 -3.29 -28.37 -29.69
CA ARG A 488 -4.10 -27.25 -30.18
C ARG A 488 -3.25 -26.03 -30.45
N GLU A 489 -3.33 -25.49 -31.68
CA GLU A 489 -2.63 -24.27 -32.07
C GLU A 489 -3.38 -23.04 -31.55
N ILE A 490 -2.67 -22.14 -30.85
CA ILE A 490 -3.21 -20.91 -30.27
C ILE A 490 -2.35 -19.74 -30.73
N HIS A 491 -2.99 -18.67 -31.20
CA HIS A 491 -2.30 -17.45 -31.65
C HIS A 491 -2.46 -16.35 -30.60
N LEU A 492 -1.34 -15.89 -30.07
CA LEU A 492 -1.25 -14.74 -29.17
C LEU A 492 -0.82 -13.54 -30.01
N LEU A 493 -1.61 -12.46 -30.01
CA LEU A 493 -1.34 -11.28 -30.83
C LEU A 493 -1.36 -10.04 -29.93
N ASN A 494 -0.28 -9.28 -29.93
CA ASN A 494 -0.24 -7.96 -29.28
C ASN A 494 -0.72 -6.91 -30.29
N LEU A 495 -1.86 -6.29 -30.00
CA LEU A 495 -2.49 -5.27 -30.83
C LEU A 495 -2.37 -3.87 -30.20
N GLY A 496 -1.71 -3.75 -29.05
CA GLY A 496 -1.44 -2.49 -28.38
C GLY A 496 -0.27 -1.69 -28.99
N PRO A 497 0.01 -0.48 -28.48
CA PRO A 497 -0.66 0.16 -27.34
C PRO A 497 -2.06 0.66 -27.71
N ALA A 498 -3.03 0.43 -26.83
CA ALA A 498 -4.41 0.88 -26.94
C ALA A 498 -5.02 1.13 -25.57
N HIS A 499 -5.43 0.09 -24.84
CA HIS A 499 -5.94 0.25 -23.47
C HIS A 499 -4.78 0.56 -22.52
N THR A 500 -3.71 -0.22 -22.61
CA THR A 500 -2.42 -0.06 -21.90
C THR A 500 -1.26 0.06 -22.89
N ALA A 501 0.01 0.02 -22.44
CA ALA A 501 1.16 0.03 -23.35
C ALA A 501 1.27 -1.21 -24.25
N ALA A 502 0.65 -2.33 -23.87
CA ALA A 502 0.52 -3.50 -24.73
C ALA A 502 -0.74 -4.30 -24.38
N ASP A 503 -1.50 -4.69 -25.41
CA ASP A 503 -2.81 -5.29 -25.27
C ASP A 503 -2.90 -6.53 -26.16
N SER A 504 -2.88 -7.70 -25.54
CA SER A 504 -2.81 -8.98 -26.21
C SER A 504 -4.18 -9.65 -26.31
N VAL A 505 -4.41 -10.34 -27.43
CA VAL A 505 -5.59 -11.17 -27.67
C VAL A 505 -5.19 -12.62 -27.92
N VAL A 506 -6.09 -13.55 -27.58
CA VAL A 506 -5.91 -15.00 -27.81
C VAL A 506 -6.90 -15.47 -28.85
N HIS A 507 -6.40 -15.88 -30.01
CA HIS A 507 -7.22 -16.49 -31.05
C HIS A 507 -7.01 -18.00 -31.08
N VAL A 508 -8.12 -18.73 -31.06
CA VAL A 508 -8.16 -20.20 -31.04
C VAL A 508 -8.88 -20.68 -32.31
N PRO A 509 -8.16 -20.83 -33.44
CA PRO A 509 -8.77 -20.92 -34.77
C PRO A 509 -9.69 -22.13 -34.95
N ASP A 510 -9.33 -23.27 -34.36
CA ASP A 510 -10.06 -24.53 -34.54
C ASP A 510 -11.46 -24.53 -33.90
N ALA A 511 -11.68 -23.74 -32.84
CA ALA A 511 -13.01 -23.53 -32.25
C ALA A 511 -13.64 -22.17 -32.58
N GLY A 512 -12.93 -21.31 -33.32
CA GLY A 512 -13.44 -19.98 -33.69
C GLY A 512 -13.69 -19.08 -32.49
N VAL A 513 -12.81 -19.11 -31.48
CA VAL A 513 -12.91 -18.26 -30.28
C VAL A 513 -11.81 -17.22 -30.26
N LEU A 514 -12.16 -15.98 -29.90
CA LEU A 514 -11.24 -14.89 -29.63
C LEU A 514 -11.44 -14.37 -28.21
N PHE A 515 -10.39 -14.33 -27.41
CA PHE A 515 -10.36 -13.60 -26.14
C PHE A 515 -9.73 -12.22 -26.38
N GLY A 516 -10.48 -11.16 -26.09
CA GLY A 516 -10.10 -9.79 -26.43
C GLY A 516 -9.39 -9.02 -25.32
N GLY A 517 -9.36 -9.53 -24.08
CA GLY A 517 -8.98 -8.74 -22.91
C GLY A 517 -9.73 -7.39 -22.87
N ASP A 518 -9.11 -6.37 -22.31
CA ASP A 518 -9.70 -5.04 -22.23
C ASP A 518 -9.63 -4.25 -23.54
N LEU A 519 -9.30 -4.87 -24.67
CA LEU A 519 -9.65 -4.27 -25.96
C LEU A 519 -11.17 -4.30 -26.20
N LEU A 520 -11.94 -5.05 -25.40
CA LEU A 520 -13.38 -5.18 -25.54
C LEU A 520 -14.10 -5.01 -24.19
N PHE A 521 -14.94 -3.97 -24.13
CA PHE A 521 -15.92 -3.73 -23.07
C PHE A 521 -17.32 -3.77 -23.68
N ILE A 522 -18.10 -4.83 -23.41
CA ILE A 522 -19.39 -5.06 -24.06
C ILE A 522 -20.51 -4.56 -23.16
N GLY A 523 -21.20 -3.50 -23.59
CA GLY A 523 -22.23 -2.81 -22.79
C GLY A 523 -21.69 -2.06 -21.57
N CYS A 524 -20.35 -1.93 -21.50
CA CYS A 524 -19.62 -1.12 -20.53
C CYS A 524 -18.77 -0.11 -21.32
N THR A 525 -18.58 1.08 -20.78
CA THR A 525 -17.76 2.11 -21.41
C THR A 525 -16.28 1.71 -21.34
N PRO A 526 -15.56 1.59 -22.46
CA PRO A 526 -14.12 1.38 -22.46
C PRO A 526 -13.38 2.55 -21.80
N ILE A 527 -12.17 2.31 -21.29
CA ILE A 527 -11.33 3.35 -20.70
C ILE A 527 -9.94 3.34 -21.36
N VAL A 528 -9.45 4.49 -21.80
CA VAL A 528 -8.18 4.60 -22.56
C VAL A 528 -7.09 5.20 -21.69
N TRP A 529 -6.29 4.36 -21.04
CA TRP A 529 -5.16 4.83 -20.21
C TRP A 529 -3.98 5.26 -21.08
N SER A 530 -3.58 4.42 -22.04
CA SER A 530 -2.37 4.65 -22.86
C SER A 530 -2.67 5.22 -24.25
N GLY A 531 -3.62 4.65 -25.00
CA GLY A 531 -3.90 5.07 -26.37
C GLY A 531 -2.70 4.94 -27.32
N PRO A 532 -2.72 5.61 -28.49
CA PRO A 532 -3.78 6.50 -28.97
C PRO A 532 -5.07 5.76 -29.34
N ILE A 533 -6.21 6.45 -29.32
CA ILE A 533 -7.53 5.87 -29.65
C ILE A 533 -7.54 5.25 -31.06
N ALA A 534 -6.81 5.85 -32.01
CA ALA A 534 -6.69 5.33 -33.38
C ALA A 534 -6.07 3.92 -33.44
N ASN A 535 -5.15 3.59 -32.52
CA ASN A 535 -4.59 2.24 -32.44
C ASN A 535 -5.63 1.24 -31.98
N TRP A 536 -6.50 1.61 -31.03
CA TRP A 536 -7.57 0.73 -30.57
C TRP A 536 -8.60 0.46 -31.67
N ILE A 537 -8.94 1.48 -32.48
CA ILE A 537 -9.77 1.30 -33.68
C ILE A 537 -9.13 0.28 -34.63
N ALA A 538 -7.82 0.40 -34.89
CA ALA A 538 -7.08 -0.55 -35.72
C ALA A 538 -7.02 -1.96 -35.11
N ALA A 539 -6.91 -2.07 -33.78
CA ALA A 539 -6.97 -3.34 -33.05
C ALA A 539 -8.34 -4.01 -33.22
N CYS A 540 -9.44 -3.25 -33.18
CA CYS A 540 -10.78 -3.76 -33.47
C CYS A 540 -10.89 -4.31 -34.89
N ASP A 541 -10.35 -3.58 -35.88
CA ASP A 541 -10.35 -4.05 -37.28
C ASP A 541 -9.48 -5.30 -37.48
N ALA A 542 -8.35 -5.40 -36.76
CA ALA A 542 -7.52 -6.60 -36.75
C ALA A 542 -8.27 -7.80 -36.14
N MET A 543 -8.96 -7.62 -35.01
CA MET A 543 -9.78 -8.65 -34.38
C MET A 543 -10.94 -9.11 -35.28
N ILE A 544 -11.64 -8.19 -35.95
CA ILE A 544 -12.69 -8.53 -36.93
C ILE A 544 -12.12 -9.38 -38.08
N SER A 545 -10.89 -9.12 -38.49
CA SER A 545 -10.23 -9.84 -39.58
C SER A 545 -9.83 -11.28 -39.22
N LEU A 546 -9.87 -11.66 -37.94
CA LEU A 546 -9.63 -13.03 -37.47
C LEU A 546 -10.85 -13.94 -37.71
N ASP A 547 -12.03 -13.38 -38.01
CA ASP A 547 -13.27 -14.11 -38.35
C ASP A 547 -13.73 -15.11 -37.27
N ALA A 548 -13.49 -14.78 -35.99
CA ALA A 548 -13.95 -15.58 -34.86
C ALA A 548 -15.46 -15.33 -34.59
N PRO A 549 -16.33 -16.35 -34.68
CA PRO A 549 -17.76 -16.19 -34.41
C PRO A 549 -18.10 -15.99 -32.93
N VAL A 550 -17.19 -16.37 -32.02
CA VAL A 550 -17.37 -16.24 -30.57
C VAL A 550 -16.26 -15.38 -29.99
N VAL A 551 -16.64 -14.34 -29.27
CA VAL A 551 -15.70 -13.36 -28.70
C VAL A 551 -15.95 -13.22 -27.21
N VAL A 552 -14.92 -13.48 -26.41
CA VAL A 552 -14.92 -13.31 -24.96
C VAL A 552 -14.23 -11.96 -24.65
N PRO A 553 -14.97 -10.93 -24.22
CA PRO A 553 -14.39 -9.64 -23.88
C PRO A 553 -13.73 -9.67 -22.49
N GLY A 554 -12.87 -8.70 -22.18
CA GLY A 554 -12.38 -8.47 -20.82
C GLY A 554 -13.51 -8.06 -19.88
N HIS A 555 -14.47 -7.26 -20.35
CA HIS A 555 -15.64 -6.87 -19.56
C HIS A 555 -16.96 -7.04 -20.32
N GLY A 556 -17.99 -7.51 -19.63
CA GLY A 556 -19.34 -7.68 -20.18
C GLY A 556 -19.62 -9.09 -20.72
N PRO A 557 -20.77 -9.30 -21.38
CA PRO A 557 -21.16 -10.63 -21.85
C PRO A 557 -20.35 -11.12 -23.06
N VAL A 558 -20.23 -12.45 -23.19
CA VAL A 558 -19.70 -13.09 -24.41
C VAL A 558 -20.54 -12.68 -25.62
N THR A 559 -19.84 -12.30 -26.69
CA THR A 559 -20.38 -11.64 -27.87
C THR A 559 -19.86 -12.28 -29.16
N ASP A 560 -19.98 -11.57 -30.27
CA ASP A 560 -19.51 -11.92 -31.61
C ASP A 560 -18.87 -10.69 -32.29
N PRO A 561 -18.53 -10.72 -33.60
CA PRO A 561 -17.94 -9.56 -34.27
C PRO A 561 -18.76 -8.27 -34.22
N ASP A 562 -20.07 -8.30 -33.95
CA ASP A 562 -20.86 -7.07 -33.77
C ASP A 562 -20.50 -6.36 -32.46
N GLY A 563 -20.11 -7.10 -31.41
CA GLY A 563 -19.59 -6.51 -30.18
C GLY A 563 -18.29 -5.74 -30.42
N ILE A 564 -17.39 -6.27 -31.26
CA ILE A 564 -16.15 -5.58 -31.64
C ILE A 564 -16.46 -4.29 -32.43
N ARG A 565 -17.42 -4.35 -33.35
CA ARG A 565 -17.86 -3.18 -34.13
C ARG A 565 -18.44 -2.10 -33.21
N ALA A 566 -19.24 -2.47 -32.21
CA ALA A 566 -19.81 -1.52 -31.25
C ALA A 566 -18.72 -0.77 -30.48
N VAL A 567 -17.66 -1.46 -30.01
CA VAL A 567 -16.52 -0.83 -29.33
C VAL A 567 -15.74 0.09 -30.28
N ARG A 568 -15.48 -0.36 -31.50
CA ARG A 568 -14.81 0.46 -32.53
C ARG A 568 -15.60 1.75 -32.83
N ASP A 569 -16.90 1.60 -33.05
CA ASP A 569 -17.78 2.70 -33.46
C ASP A 569 -17.99 3.70 -32.30
N TYR A 570 -17.92 3.24 -31.03
CA TYR A 570 -17.82 4.11 -29.85
C TYR A 570 -16.58 5.00 -29.91
N PHE A 571 -15.41 4.44 -30.20
CA PHE A 571 -14.18 5.24 -30.28
C PHE A 571 -14.16 6.22 -31.43
N VAL A 572 -14.76 5.86 -32.58
CA VAL A 572 -14.99 6.80 -33.67
C VAL A 572 -15.85 7.97 -33.19
N HIS A 573 -16.97 7.69 -32.52
CA HIS A 573 -17.86 8.71 -31.98
C HIS A 573 -17.17 9.64 -30.97
N ILE A 574 -16.44 9.08 -29.99
CA ILE A 574 -15.70 9.90 -29.00
C ILE A 574 -14.61 10.75 -29.65
N THR A 575 -13.92 10.22 -30.65
CA THR A 575 -12.92 10.98 -31.41
C THR A 575 -13.57 12.17 -32.11
N GLU A 576 -14.74 11.97 -32.74
CA GLU A 576 -15.49 13.05 -33.38
C GLU A 576 -15.96 14.12 -32.38
N GLN A 577 -16.47 13.72 -31.21
CA GLN A 577 -16.89 14.64 -30.15
C GLN A 577 -15.72 15.49 -29.63
N ALA A 578 -14.59 14.84 -29.33
CA ALA A 578 -13.40 15.51 -28.83
C ALA A 578 -12.80 16.46 -29.88
N ASP A 579 -12.64 16.01 -31.12
CA ASP A 579 -12.09 16.82 -32.22
C ASP A 579 -12.97 18.04 -32.53
N GLU A 580 -14.30 17.90 -32.42
CA GLU A 580 -15.22 19.02 -32.57
C GLU A 580 -15.10 20.03 -31.42
N ALA A 581 -15.09 19.56 -30.18
CA ALA A 581 -14.93 20.43 -29.01
C ALA A 581 -13.59 21.18 -29.04
N TYR A 582 -12.51 20.49 -29.40
CA TYR A 582 -11.18 21.08 -29.54
C TYR A 582 -11.14 22.14 -30.66
N ARG A 583 -11.74 21.86 -31.83
CA ARG A 583 -11.86 22.84 -32.92
C ARG A 583 -12.65 24.09 -32.52
N LYS A 584 -13.59 23.98 -31.59
CA LYS A 584 -14.35 25.12 -31.02
C LYS A 584 -13.55 25.89 -29.97
N GLY A 585 -12.36 25.43 -29.60
CA GLY A 585 -11.52 26.03 -28.57
C GLY A 585 -12.04 25.79 -27.14
N LEU A 586 -12.85 24.75 -26.93
CA LEU A 586 -13.34 24.38 -25.61
C LEU A 586 -12.21 23.75 -24.79
N SER A 587 -12.11 24.14 -23.53
CA SER A 587 -11.27 23.46 -22.55
C SER A 587 -11.71 22.00 -22.35
N LEU A 588 -10.82 21.16 -21.82
CA LEU A 588 -11.15 19.76 -21.52
C LEU A 588 -12.39 19.65 -20.62
N ALA A 589 -12.49 20.48 -19.58
CA ALA A 589 -13.63 20.48 -18.67
C ALA A 589 -14.95 20.80 -19.40
N GLU A 590 -14.94 21.80 -20.29
CA GLU A 590 -16.11 22.15 -21.11
C GLU A 590 -16.47 21.03 -22.11
N ALA A 591 -15.45 20.39 -22.70
CA ALA A 591 -15.63 19.27 -23.62
C ALA A 591 -16.28 18.07 -22.94
N VAL A 592 -15.78 17.71 -21.75
CA VAL A 592 -16.26 16.60 -20.93
C VAL A 592 -17.67 16.86 -20.41
N ASP A 593 -17.96 18.07 -19.91
CA ASP A 593 -19.31 18.41 -19.45
C ASP A 593 -20.31 18.38 -20.62
N GLY A 594 -19.89 18.83 -21.81
CA GLY A 594 -20.71 18.92 -23.02
C GLY A 594 -20.78 17.67 -23.91
N VAL A 595 -20.05 16.59 -23.57
CA VAL A 595 -19.99 15.39 -24.42
C VAL A 595 -21.36 14.74 -24.58
N ASP A 596 -21.75 14.49 -25.83
CA ASP A 596 -22.91 13.69 -26.19
C ASP A 596 -22.45 12.24 -26.42
N LEU A 597 -22.97 11.30 -25.63
CA LEU A 597 -22.66 9.89 -25.75
C LEU A 597 -23.56 9.15 -26.76
N GLY A 598 -24.61 9.80 -27.28
CA GLY A 598 -25.54 9.18 -28.21
C GLY A 598 -26.13 7.88 -27.66
N GLU A 599 -26.10 6.81 -28.46
CA GLU A 599 -26.59 5.48 -28.06
C GLU A 599 -25.77 4.81 -26.94
N TYR A 600 -24.50 5.22 -26.79
CA TYR A 600 -23.58 4.70 -25.78
C TYR A 600 -23.87 5.25 -24.37
N ALA A 601 -24.75 6.24 -24.23
CA ALA A 601 -25.16 6.80 -22.94
C ALA A 601 -25.79 5.75 -22.00
N SER A 602 -26.27 4.63 -22.56
CA SER A 602 -26.88 3.52 -21.82
C SER A 602 -25.86 2.50 -21.29
N TRP A 603 -24.60 2.56 -21.72
CA TRP A 603 -23.56 1.64 -21.28
C TRP A 603 -23.20 1.89 -19.82
N LEU A 604 -22.79 0.81 -19.13
CA LEU A 604 -22.29 0.91 -17.76
C LEU A 604 -21.04 1.79 -17.68
N ASP A 605 -20.85 2.43 -16.53
CA ASP A 605 -19.68 3.25 -16.22
C ASP A 605 -19.42 4.37 -17.25
N ALA A 606 -20.48 5.03 -17.73
CA ALA A 606 -20.42 6.12 -18.72
C ALA A 606 -19.43 7.23 -18.34
N GLU A 607 -19.15 7.43 -17.05
CA GLU A 607 -18.18 8.40 -16.57
C GLU A 607 -16.75 8.14 -17.04
N ARG A 608 -16.41 6.92 -17.51
CA ARG A 608 -15.10 6.64 -18.13
C ARG A 608 -14.81 7.49 -19.37
N VAL A 609 -15.85 8.09 -19.97
CA VAL A 609 -15.70 9.08 -21.05
C VAL A 609 -14.77 10.23 -20.68
N VAL A 610 -14.69 10.61 -19.39
CA VAL A 610 -13.78 11.66 -18.92
C VAL A 610 -12.34 11.35 -19.31
N VAL A 611 -11.90 10.11 -19.08
CA VAL A 611 -10.54 9.65 -19.41
C VAL A 611 -10.35 9.56 -20.92
N ASN A 612 -11.36 9.11 -21.66
CA ASN A 612 -11.28 8.98 -23.11
C ASN A 612 -11.18 10.35 -23.80
N MET A 613 -11.96 11.33 -23.35
CA MET A 613 -11.88 12.72 -23.82
C MET A 613 -10.53 13.34 -23.46
N TYR A 614 -10.06 13.13 -22.23
CA TYR A 614 -8.73 13.59 -21.79
C TYR A 614 -7.63 13.02 -22.69
N ARG A 615 -7.64 11.71 -22.94
CA ARG A 615 -6.64 11.06 -23.78
C ARG A 615 -6.62 11.63 -25.18
N ARG A 616 -7.80 11.83 -25.79
CA ARG A 616 -7.88 12.43 -27.12
C ARG A 616 -7.40 13.88 -27.13
N TYR A 617 -7.68 14.67 -26.09
CA TYR A 617 -7.15 16.02 -25.95
C TYR A 617 -5.62 16.04 -25.89
N CYS A 618 -4.99 15.09 -25.17
CA CYS A 618 -3.53 14.94 -25.16
C CYS A 618 -2.95 14.56 -26.53
N GLU A 619 -3.67 13.77 -27.33
CA GLU A 619 -3.25 13.45 -28.71
C GLU A 619 -3.29 14.68 -29.64
N LEU A 620 -4.26 15.58 -29.43
CA LEU A 620 -4.42 16.81 -30.20
C LEU A 620 -3.45 17.91 -29.76
N ASP A 621 -3.20 18.01 -28.45
CA ASP A 621 -2.29 18.97 -27.85
C ASP A 621 -1.46 18.31 -26.72
N PRO A 622 -0.17 18.02 -26.97
CA PRO A 622 0.74 17.49 -25.96
C PRO A 622 0.95 18.41 -24.75
N GLN A 623 0.55 19.68 -24.80
CA GLN A 623 0.59 20.61 -23.68
C GLN A 623 -0.67 20.57 -22.81
N THR A 624 -1.66 19.74 -23.15
CA THR A 624 -2.85 19.52 -22.31
C THR A 624 -2.39 19.13 -20.90
N PRO A 625 -2.76 19.90 -19.86
CA PRO A 625 -2.35 19.59 -18.49
C PRO A 625 -2.73 18.16 -18.14
N ALA A 626 -1.78 17.39 -17.58
CA ALA A 626 -2.05 16.05 -17.10
C ALA A 626 -2.56 16.12 -15.66
N PRO A 627 -3.86 15.88 -15.41
CA PRO A 627 -4.29 15.57 -14.05
C PRO A 627 -3.62 14.27 -13.63
N GLU A 628 -3.22 14.19 -12.35
CA GLU A 628 -2.84 12.91 -11.75
C GLU A 628 -4.00 11.91 -11.90
N VAL A 629 -3.68 10.61 -11.90
CA VAL A 629 -4.68 9.54 -12.09
C VAL A 629 -5.83 9.66 -11.08
N LEU A 630 -5.55 10.03 -9.83
CA LEU A 630 -6.56 10.29 -8.82
C LEU A 630 -7.44 11.50 -9.15
N GLY A 631 -6.87 12.54 -9.77
CA GLY A 631 -7.60 13.70 -10.28
C GLY A 631 -8.59 13.31 -11.38
N LEU A 632 -8.19 12.47 -12.33
CA LEU A 632 -9.11 11.91 -13.35
C LEU A 632 -10.25 11.14 -12.69
N PHE A 633 -9.94 10.32 -11.70
CA PHE A 633 -10.93 9.55 -10.96
C PHE A 633 -11.95 10.42 -10.22
N VAL A 634 -11.50 11.51 -9.59
CA VAL A 634 -12.39 12.51 -8.97
C VAL A 634 -13.26 13.18 -10.03
N MET A 635 -12.71 13.55 -11.19
CA MET A 635 -13.49 14.13 -12.29
C MET A 635 -14.57 13.18 -12.81
N GLN A 636 -14.29 11.87 -12.88
CA GLN A 636 -15.29 10.84 -13.22
C GLN A 636 -16.43 10.81 -12.21
N ALA A 637 -16.10 10.80 -10.91
CA ALA A 637 -17.10 10.81 -9.84
C ALA A 637 -17.99 12.07 -9.90
N GLU A 638 -17.39 13.24 -10.11
CA GLU A 638 -18.11 14.51 -10.25
C GLU A 638 -18.99 14.54 -11.49
N TRP A 639 -18.48 14.06 -12.63
CA TRP A 639 -19.24 13.98 -13.88
C TRP A 639 -20.48 13.10 -13.73
N LEU A 640 -20.34 11.94 -13.09
CA LEU A 640 -21.46 11.04 -12.82
C LEU A 640 -22.49 11.70 -11.90
N ALA A 641 -22.03 12.33 -10.82
CA ALA A 641 -22.90 12.99 -9.85
C ALA A 641 -23.71 14.15 -10.48
N LYS A 642 -23.12 14.93 -11.38
CA LYS A 642 -23.82 16.01 -12.12
C LYS A 642 -24.96 15.51 -13.00
N ARG A 643 -24.89 14.26 -13.47
CA ARG A 643 -25.85 13.67 -14.42
C ARG A 643 -26.85 12.70 -13.78
N ALA A 644 -26.65 12.36 -12.51
CA ALA A 644 -27.55 11.53 -11.71
C ALA A 644 -28.70 12.32 -11.06
N GLY A 645 -28.61 13.66 -11.03
CA GLY A 645 -29.68 14.58 -10.60
C GLY A 645 -30.42 15.19 -11.78
#